data_AF-G1T435-F1
#
_entry.id   AF-G1T435-F1
#
_cell.length_a   1.000
_cell.length_b   1.000
_cell.length_c   1.000
_cell.angle_alpha   90.00
_cell.angle_beta   90.00
_cell.angle_gamma   90.00
#
_symmetry.space_group_name_H-M   'P 1'
#
loop_
_entity.id
_entity.type
_entity.pdbx_description
1 polymer ?
#
loop_
_entity_poly.entity_id
_entity_poly.type
_entity_poly.pdbx_seq_one_letter_code
_entity_poly.pdbx_strand_id
1 'polypeptide(L)'
;MLPFTRCRCLKHIARACLSAVQVRMGKHARLCLPRALGLAEFGKSWHSTHTLIGNKNIVLMGPPGAGKTTVGRILGQKLGCCVIDVDDDVLEKTWNMSVSEKLRDVGSERFLEEEGKAVLSLSACGSVISLTGSTPMHDASMWHLKENGIVVYLDVPLLDIIGRLKRMKVADKVLRAVQRYQDVDSETFVSTRHVGPRDGERKVPAKFFSEAVVEGLASDGGLFVPEKGLPTVSCGEWKSLVGASYVERAQILLERCIHPADIPAARLGEMIEAAYGENFACSKIAPVRHLSGNQFILELFHGPTGSFKDLSLQLMPQLFAHCIPPSCNYMILVATSGDTGSAVLNGFSRLSKNDQQRIGVVTFFPENGVSDFQKAQIVGSQRENGWAAGVQADFDFCQTAIKSMFNDSDFTGFLTVEYGTTLSSANSINWGRLLPQVVYHASAYLDLVSQGFITFGSPVDVCIPTGNFGNMLAAVYAKMMGLPIRKFICASNQNHVLTDFIRTGHYDLRERKLAPTFSPSIDILKSSNLERHLHLMANKDGPLMAKLFRQLEDQHHFRIERVLVEKLQQDLVADWCSEGECLAAISSTYDASGYILDPHTAVAKVVADRLQDKTCPVIISSTAHYSKFAPAVMQALKIRELSQTSSSQLHLLGSYNALPPPHEALLARTKQQQQMDYQVCAADVDVLKSHVEKRIQKQFV
;
A
#
# COMPACT_ATOMS: atom_id res chain seq x y z
N MET A 1 -13.05 17.56 3.91
CA MET A 1 -14.08 18.62 3.84
C MET A 1 -14.62 18.66 2.42
N LEU A 2 -15.93 18.47 2.23
CA LEU A 2 -16.63 18.91 1.02
C LEU A 2 -17.19 20.32 1.30
N PRO A 3 -17.19 21.25 0.32
CA PRO A 3 -17.36 22.67 0.58
C PRO A 3 -18.78 23.03 1.04
N PHE A 4 -18.85 23.63 2.24
CA PHE A 4 -20.02 24.28 2.85
C PHE A 4 -20.39 25.58 2.13
N THR A 5 -20.80 25.49 0.87
CA THR A 5 -21.37 26.64 0.15
C THR A 5 -22.48 26.18 -0.77
N ARG A 6 -23.63 25.82 -0.20
CA ARG A 6 -24.97 25.91 -0.83
C ARG A 6 -26.05 25.45 0.15
N CYS A 7 -26.48 26.35 1.04
CA CYS A 7 -27.84 26.30 1.59
C CYS A 7 -28.26 27.71 2.04
N ARG A 8 -29.03 28.40 1.20
CA ARG A 8 -29.51 29.79 1.40
C ARG A 8 -30.61 29.94 2.47
N CYS A 9 -31.00 28.89 3.19
CA CYS A 9 -32.16 28.91 4.10
C CYS A 9 -31.86 29.27 5.58
N LEU A 10 -30.60 29.45 6.00
CA LEU A 10 -30.28 29.71 7.42
C LEU A 10 -30.11 31.19 7.82
N LYS A 11 -30.33 32.15 6.91
CA LYS A 11 -30.31 33.59 7.23
C LYS A 11 -31.62 34.14 7.81
N HIS A 12 -32.71 33.36 7.83
CA HIS A 12 -34.00 33.81 8.38
C HIS A 12 -34.34 33.32 9.79
N ILE A 13 -33.67 32.28 10.30
CA ILE A 13 -33.96 31.74 11.64
C ILE A 13 -33.13 32.46 12.73
N ALA A 14 -31.94 32.97 12.40
CA ALA A 14 -31.08 33.69 13.34
C ALA A 14 -31.55 35.12 13.71
N ARG A 15 -32.61 35.65 13.07
CA ARG A 15 -33.14 36.99 13.36
C ARG A 15 -34.36 37.00 14.29
N ALA A 16 -34.95 35.85 14.63
CA ALA A 16 -36.21 35.78 15.38
C ALA A 16 -36.08 35.30 16.84
N CYS A 17 -34.91 34.86 17.31
CA CYS A 17 -34.76 34.30 18.67
C CYS A 17 -33.79 35.08 19.60
N LEU A 18 -33.28 36.24 19.17
CA LEU A 18 -32.39 37.08 19.99
C LEU A 18 -33.11 38.19 20.77
N SER A 19 -34.44 38.14 20.87
CA SER A 19 -35.24 39.10 21.63
C SER A 19 -36.17 38.41 22.63
N ALA A 20 -35.63 37.77 23.65
CA ALA A 20 -36.21 37.73 25.00
C ALA A 20 -35.37 36.83 25.93
N VAL A 21 -35.19 37.32 27.16
CA VAL A 21 -34.74 36.61 28.36
C VAL A 21 -33.22 36.57 28.63
N GLN A 22 -32.75 37.64 29.29
CA GLN A 22 -31.66 37.62 30.27
C GLN A 22 -32.08 36.85 31.53
N VAL A 23 -31.27 35.92 32.05
CA VAL A 23 -31.24 35.61 33.49
C VAL A 23 -29.81 35.25 33.94
N ARG A 24 -29.45 35.79 35.11
CA ARG A 24 -28.15 35.80 35.83
C ARG A 24 -27.70 34.45 36.40
N MET A 25 -26.38 34.31 36.57
CA MET A 25 -25.70 33.24 37.32
C MET A 25 -25.95 33.28 38.84
N GLY A 26 -26.01 32.11 39.48
CA GLY A 26 -26.01 31.95 40.94
C GLY A 26 -25.72 30.51 41.44
N LYS A 27 -24.85 30.45 42.46
CA LYS A 27 -24.16 29.36 43.21
C LYS A 27 -24.92 28.07 43.61
N HIS A 28 -24.11 27.01 43.78
CA HIS A 28 -24.23 25.74 44.53
C HIS A 28 -25.56 25.34 45.22
N ALA A 29 -26.05 24.13 44.91
CA ALA A 29 -26.72 23.25 45.87
C ALA A 29 -26.54 21.76 45.48
N ARG A 30 -26.04 20.93 46.40
CA ARG A 30 -26.17 19.46 46.37
C ARG A 30 -27.60 19.11 46.83
N LEU A 31 -28.25 18.15 46.18
CA LEU A 31 -29.41 17.46 46.75
C LEU A 31 -29.25 15.94 46.60
N CYS A 32 -29.46 15.22 47.70
CA CYS A 32 -29.41 13.77 47.80
C CYS A 32 -30.82 13.17 47.90
N LEU A 33 -31.05 12.09 47.12
CA LEU A 33 -31.95 10.91 47.31
C LEU A 33 -33.49 11.15 47.33
N PRO A 34 -34.37 10.15 47.05
CA PRO A 34 -34.17 8.69 47.11
C PRO A 34 -34.73 7.83 45.94
N ARG A 35 -34.37 6.53 45.97
CA ARG A 35 -34.95 5.41 45.21
C ARG A 35 -36.40 5.15 45.61
N ALA A 36 -37.29 4.88 44.64
CA ALA A 36 -38.13 3.67 44.53
C ALA A 36 -39.33 3.91 43.59
N LEU A 37 -39.52 3.01 42.62
CA LEU A 37 -40.75 2.24 42.33
C LEU A 37 -40.69 1.73 40.89
N GLY A 38 -40.63 0.41 40.74
CA GLY A 38 -40.91 -0.25 39.47
C GLY A 38 -42.41 -0.37 39.25
N LEU A 39 -42.82 -0.52 37.99
CA LEU A 39 -43.91 -1.41 37.56
C LEU A 39 -44.03 -1.44 36.02
N ALA A 40 -44.12 -2.68 35.54
CA ALA A 40 -44.83 -3.20 34.37
C ALA A 40 -44.42 -2.77 32.94
N GLU A 41 -44.01 -3.79 32.18
CA GLU A 41 -44.01 -3.85 30.72
C GLU A 41 -45.43 -3.73 30.16
N PHE A 42 -45.58 -2.85 29.18
CA PHE A 42 -46.59 -2.93 28.13
C PHE A 42 -45.96 -2.31 26.87
N GLY A 43 -46.19 -2.91 25.69
CA GLY A 43 -45.66 -2.42 24.41
C GLY A 43 -45.98 -0.93 24.22
N LYS A 44 -44.95 -0.10 24.02
CA LYS A 44 -45.08 1.36 24.04
C LYS A 44 -45.05 1.94 22.64
N SER A 45 -46.16 2.56 22.24
CA SER A 45 -46.12 3.68 21.31
C SER A 45 -45.64 4.92 22.05
N TRP A 46 -44.62 5.60 21.52
CA TRP A 46 -44.01 6.77 22.15
C TRP A 46 -44.78 8.03 21.72
N HIS A 47 -45.85 8.33 22.47
CA HIS A 47 -46.69 9.52 22.23
C HIS A 47 -46.57 10.50 23.40
N SER A 48 -46.24 11.75 23.09
CA SER A 48 -46.38 12.86 24.05
C SER A 48 -47.80 13.41 24.05
N THR A 49 -48.37 13.67 25.22
CA THR A 49 -49.70 14.29 25.36
C THR A 49 -49.67 15.83 25.36
N HIS A 50 -48.49 16.45 25.34
CA HIS A 50 -48.35 17.91 25.26
C HIS A 50 -47.06 18.30 24.52
N THR A 51 -47.15 19.04 23.41
CA THR A 51 -45.97 19.70 22.81
C THR A 51 -46.30 20.94 21.98
N LEU A 52 -45.52 22.01 22.21
CA LEU A 52 -45.48 23.28 21.47
C LEU A 52 -45.00 23.16 20.00
N ILE A 53 -44.65 21.95 19.52
CA ILE A 53 -43.95 21.70 18.24
C ILE A 53 -44.79 20.82 17.27
N GLY A 54 -46.02 20.45 17.66
CA GLY A 54 -46.87 19.55 16.87
C GLY A 54 -46.35 18.11 16.85
N ASN A 55 -46.69 17.36 15.80
CA ASN A 55 -46.38 15.92 15.67
C ASN A 55 -44.92 15.59 15.29
N LYS A 56 -44.05 16.59 15.10
CA LYS A 56 -42.67 16.36 14.63
C LYS A 56 -41.72 16.07 15.79
N ASN A 57 -40.77 15.17 15.55
CA ASN A 57 -39.68 14.88 16.49
C ASN A 57 -38.57 15.94 16.41
N ILE A 58 -37.77 16.08 17.47
CA ILE A 58 -36.47 16.77 17.43
C ILE A 58 -35.39 15.71 17.42
N VAL A 59 -34.57 15.66 16.38
CA VAL A 59 -33.51 14.65 16.22
C VAL A 59 -32.16 15.31 16.47
N LEU A 60 -31.47 14.90 17.53
CA LEU A 60 -30.15 15.41 17.89
C LEU A 60 -29.05 14.56 17.27
N MET A 61 -28.23 15.18 16.44
CA MET A 61 -27.05 14.56 15.83
C MET A 61 -25.76 15.32 16.18
N GLY A 62 -24.62 14.67 15.98
CA GLY A 62 -23.30 15.21 16.33
C GLY A 62 -22.31 14.10 16.67
N PRO A 63 -21.00 14.40 16.69
CA PRO A 63 -19.97 13.41 16.97
C PRO A 63 -20.11 12.77 18.38
N PRO A 64 -19.53 11.58 18.62
CA PRO A 64 -19.39 11.04 19.97
C PRO A 64 -18.79 12.09 20.94
N GLY A 65 -19.35 12.23 22.14
CA GLY A 65 -18.91 13.24 23.11
C GLY A 65 -19.49 14.66 22.93
N ALA A 66 -20.28 14.92 21.87
CA ALA A 66 -20.99 16.19 21.69
C ALA A 66 -22.05 16.45 22.79
N GLY A 67 -22.51 15.41 23.49
CA GLY A 67 -23.49 15.50 24.56
C GLY A 67 -24.94 15.33 24.12
N LYS A 68 -25.18 14.64 23.00
CA LYS A 68 -26.51 14.36 22.42
C LYS A 68 -27.53 13.90 23.46
N THR A 69 -27.22 12.80 24.16
CA THR A 69 -28.04 12.25 25.25
C THR A 69 -28.34 13.26 26.36
N THR A 70 -27.34 14.03 26.78
CA THR A 70 -27.50 15.03 27.86
C THR A 70 -28.38 16.19 27.41
N VAL A 71 -28.15 16.73 26.21
CA VAL A 71 -28.97 17.79 25.63
C VAL A 71 -30.39 17.29 25.38
N GLY A 72 -30.54 16.04 24.93
CA GLY A 72 -31.83 15.38 24.73
C GLY A 72 -32.68 15.33 25.99
N ARG A 73 -32.08 14.89 27.12
CA ARG A 73 -32.76 14.88 28.42
C ARG A 73 -33.18 16.27 28.91
N ILE A 74 -32.29 17.26 28.78
CA ILE A 74 -32.60 18.65 29.15
C ILE A 74 -33.73 19.21 28.29
N LEU A 75 -33.68 18.95 26.98
CA LEU A 75 -34.67 19.45 26.03
C LEU A 75 -36.04 18.81 26.27
N GLY A 76 -36.09 17.49 26.46
CA GLY A 76 -37.32 16.78 26.80
C GLY A 76 -37.95 17.28 28.11
N GLN A 77 -37.15 17.52 29.15
CA GLN A 77 -37.64 18.10 30.40
C GLN A 77 -38.21 19.51 30.20
N LYS A 78 -37.53 20.37 29.44
CA LYS A 78 -37.98 21.75 29.21
C LYS A 78 -39.21 21.85 28.32
N LEU A 79 -39.35 20.93 27.38
CA LEU A 79 -40.45 20.93 26.40
C LEU A 79 -41.61 19.98 26.79
N GLY A 80 -41.47 19.23 27.89
CA GLY A 80 -42.46 18.25 28.34
C GLY A 80 -42.61 17.06 27.40
N CYS A 81 -41.58 16.71 26.63
CA CYS A 81 -41.63 15.64 25.63
C CYS A 81 -40.93 14.37 26.10
N CYS A 82 -41.28 13.23 25.50
CA CYS A 82 -40.53 12.00 25.64
C CYS A 82 -39.12 12.15 25.04
N VAL A 83 -38.14 11.49 25.66
CA VAL A 83 -36.75 11.42 25.18
C VAL A 83 -36.43 9.98 24.87
N ILE A 84 -35.90 9.75 23.67
CA ILE A 84 -35.47 8.44 23.17
C ILE A 84 -33.97 8.54 22.91
N ASP A 85 -33.18 7.71 23.58
CA ASP A 85 -31.78 7.52 23.23
C ASP A 85 -31.66 6.31 22.30
N VAL A 86 -31.15 6.48 21.08
CA VAL A 86 -31.11 5.37 20.11
C VAL A 86 -30.26 4.21 20.64
N ASP A 87 -29.14 4.48 21.33
CA ASP A 87 -28.30 3.42 21.89
C ASP A 87 -29.10 2.61 22.93
N ASP A 88 -29.56 3.27 24.00
CA ASP A 88 -30.17 2.59 25.16
C ASP A 88 -31.62 2.13 24.91
N ASP A 89 -32.42 2.91 24.18
CA ASP A 89 -33.87 2.71 24.07
C ASP A 89 -34.30 1.94 22.83
N VAL A 90 -33.45 1.89 21.79
CA VAL A 90 -33.74 1.20 20.53
C VAL A 90 -32.78 0.03 20.36
N LEU A 91 -31.48 0.30 20.20
CA LEU A 91 -30.51 -0.71 19.78
C LEU A 91 -30.34 -1.84 20.82
N GLU A 92 -30.05 -1.50 22.08
CA GLU A 92 -29.81 -2.53 23.10
C GLU A 92 -31.05 -3.38 23.38
N LYS A 93 -32.24 -2.79 23.25
CA LYS A 93 -33.51 -3.53 23.39
C LYS A 93 -33.81 -4.41 22.18
N THR A 94 -33.55 -3.92 20.96
CA THR A 94 -33.76 -4.69 19.73
C THR A 94 -32.80 -5.88 19.64
N TRP A 95 -31.56 -5.72 20.10
CA TRP A 95 -30.54 -6.77 20.00
C TRP A 95 -30.42 -7.65 21.24
N ASN A 96 -31.06 -7.25 22.35
CA ASN A 96 -30.95 -7.91 23.65
C ASN A 96 -29.48 -8.12 24.10
N MET A 97 -28.63 -7.15 23.78
CA MET A 97 -27.22 -7.07 24.15
C MET A 97 -26.74 -5.63 24.03
N SER A 98 -25.61 -5.29 24.67
CA SER A 98 -25.09 -3.93 24.59
C SER A 98 -24.61 -3.59 23.17
N VAL A 99 -24.62 -2.29 22.82
CA VAL A 99 -24.09 -1.81 21.53
C VAL A 99 -22.64 -2.25 21.33
N SER A 100 -21.86 -2.28 22.42
CA SER A 100 -20.46 -2.73 22.43
C SER A 100 -20.29 -4.24 22.23
N GLU A 101 -21.25 -5.06 22.66
CA GLU A 101 -21.27 -6.50 22.37
C GLU A 101 -21.66 -6.75 20.92
N LYS A 102 -22.69 -6.07 20.43
CA LYS A 102 -23.12 -6.20 19.04
C LYS A 102 -22.01 -5.82 18.06
N LEU A 103 -21.31 -4.71 18.31
CA LEU A 103 -20.19 -4.26 17.48
C LEU A 103 -19.04 -5.29 17.44
N ARG A 104 -18.81 -6.02 18.54
CA ARG A 104 -17.80 -7.09 18.59
C ARG A 104 -18.25 -8.35 17.85
N ASP A 105 -19.54 -8.64 17.87
CA ASP A 105 -20.12 -9.81 17.22
C ASP A 105 -20.17 -9.67 15.69
N VAL A 106 -20.68 -8.54 15.18
CA VAL A 106 -20.95 -8.37 13.74
C VAL A 106 -19.86 -7.63 12.96
N GLY A 107 -18.93 -6.97 13.66
CA GLY A 107 -17.89 -6.13 13.04
C GLY A 107 -18.41 -4.78 12.54
N SER A 108 -17.51 -3.85 12.21
CA SER A 108 -17.86 -2.45 11.95
C SER A 108 -18.70 -2.22 10.69
N GLU A 109 -18.52 -3.03 9.65
CA GLU A 109 -19.20 -2.87 8.37
C GLU A 109 -20.68 -3.31 8.45
N ARG A 110 -20.94 -4.48 9.04
CA ARG A 110 -22.31 -4.97 9.27
C ARG A 110 -23.03 -4.23 10.38
N PHE A 111 -22.29 -3.63 11.31
CA PHE A 111 -22.88 -2.86 12.40
C PHE A 111 -23.71 -1.68 11.88
N LEU A 112 -23.25 -0.97 10.84
CA LEU A 112 -23.96 0.18 10.29
C LEU A 112 -25.31 -0.21 9.66
N GLU A 113 -25.34 -1.33 8.94
CA GLU A 113 -26.55 -1.87 8.32
C GLU A 113 -27.56 -2.36 9.37
N GLU A 114 -27.10 -3.07 10.39
CA GLU A 114 -27.95 -3.57 11.48
C GLU A 114 -28.48 -2.43 12.37
N GLU A 115 -27.65 -1.41 12.64
CA GLU A 115 -28.05 -0.16 13.30
C GLU A 115 -29.11 0.55 12.45
N GLY A 116 -28.88 0.66 11.14
CA GLY A 116 -29.78 1.28 10.20
C GLY A 116 -31.18 0.65 10.21
N LYS A 117 -31.26 -0.68 10.14
CA LYS A 117 -32.51 -1.45 10.22
C LYS A 117 -33.25 -1.22 11.54
N ALA A 118 -32.55 -1.23 12.67
CA ALA A 118 -33.16 -0.98 13.97
C ALA A 118 -33.76 0.44 14.04
N VAL A 119 -33.05 1.45 13.54
CA VAL A 119 -33.55 2.83 13.49
C VAL A 119 -34.73 3.00 12.53
N LEU A 120 -34.78 2.27 11.41
CA LEU A 120 -35.93 2.28 10.49
C LEU A 120 -37.21 1.75 11.14
N SER A 121 -37.09 0.86 12.13
CA SER A 121 -38.24 0.36 12.90
C SER A 121 -38.76 1.35 13.96
N LEU A 122 -38.03 2.44 14.22
CA LEU A 122 -38.41 3.44 15.22
C LEU A 122 -39.62 4.25 14.74
N SER A 123 -40.71 4.16 15.50
CA SER A 123 -41.91 5.00 15.35
C SER A 123 -42.11 5.84 16.61
N ALA A 124 -41.93 7.15 16.47
CA ALA A 124 -42.08 8.13 17.54
C ALA A 124 -42.71 9.42 17.00
N CYS A 125 -43.48 10.11 17.83
CA CYS A 125 -44.12 11.38 17.48
C CYS A 125 -43.96 12.37 18.64
N GLY A 126 -43.66 13.63 18.32
CA GLY A 126 -43.48 14.70 19.31
C GLY A 126 -42.43 14.38 20.38
N SER A 127 -41.36 13.66 20.02
CA SER A 127 -40.29 13.21 20.93
C SER A 127 -38.93 13.83 20.59
N VAL A 128 -38.01 13.85 21.56
CA VAL A 128 -36.60 14.20 21.35
C VAL A 128 -35.80 12.91 21.18
N ILE A 129 -35.18 12.73 20.02
CA ILE A 129 -34.44 11.52 19.66
C ILE A 129 -32.95 11.86 19.63
N SER A 130 -32.13 11.19 20.46
CA SER A 130 -30.67 11.31 20.43
C SER A 130 -30.08 10.19 19.60
N LEU A 131 -29.44 10.53 18.48
CA LEU A 131 -28.84 9.53 17.59
C LEU A 131 -27.52 8.99 18.15
N THR A 132 -27.09 7.83 17.63
CA THR A 132 -25.74 7.32 17.87
C THR A 132 -24.72 8.15 17.09
N GLY A 133 -23.43 7.87 17.29
CA GLY A 133 -22.37 8.51 16.50
C GLY A 133 -22.37 8.12 15.02
N SER A 134 -22.88 6.93 14.69
CA SER A 134 -22.81 6.32 13.37
C SER A 134 -24.11 6.38 12.57
N THR A 135 -25.26 6.59 13.22
CA THR A 135 -26.57 6.67 12.53
C THR A 135 -26.58 7.62 11.32
N PRO A 136 -25.92 8.81 11.36
CA PRO A 136 -25.88 9.71 10.21
C PRO A 136 -25.20 9.15 8.95
N MET A 137 -24.47 8.04 9.05
CA MET A 137 -23.79 7.39 7.92
C MET A 137 -24.69 6.38 7.18
N HIS A 138 -25.91 6.12 7.66
CA HIS A 138 -26.88 5.24 6.99
C HIS A 138 -28.01 6.06 6.34
N ASP A 139 -27.99 6.14 5.01
CA ASP A 139 -28.84 7.05 4.22
C ASP A 139 -30.35 6.86 4.45
N ALA A 140 -30.83 5.60 4.44
CA ALA A 140 -32.25 5.31 4.58
C ALA A 140 -32.78 5.70 5.97
N SER A 141 -32.00 5.48 7.03
CA SER A 141 -32.40 5.85 8.40
C SER A 141 -32.44 7.36 8.57
N MET A 142 -31.47 8.07 8.00
CA MET A 142 -31.47 9.53 8.04
C MET A 142 -32.62 10.14 7.24
N TRP A 143 -33.01 9.53 6.12
CA TRP A 143 -34.19 9.95 5.37
C TRP A 143 -35.46 9.78 6.20
N HIS A 144 -35.67 8.60 6.79
CA HIS A 144 -36.79 8.29 7.70
C HIS A 144 -36.89 9.28 8.88
N LEU A 145 -35.77 9.60 9.53
CA LEU A 145 -35.72 10.53 10.65
C LEU A 145 -36.01 11.98 10.23
N LYS A 146 -35.58 12.38 9.02
CA LYS A 146 -35.78 13.73 8.49
C LYS A 146 -37.22 13.97 8.02
N GLU A 147 -37.89 12.96 7.49
CA GLU A 147 -39.32 13.07 7.15
C GLU A 147 -40.19 13.29 8.39
N ASN A 148 -39.83 12.66 9.51
CA ASN A 148 -40.62 12.66 10.75
C ASN A 148 -40.12 13.66 11.82
N GLY A 149 -39.10 14.46 11.54
CA GLY A 149 -38.48 15.31 12.55
C GLY A 149 -37.60 16.46 12.04
N ILE A 150 -37.27 17.37 12.95
CA ILE A 150 -36.31 18.46 12.74
C ILE A 150 -34.95 17.97 13.23
N VAL A 151 -33.98 17.88 12.32
CA VAL A 151 -32.61 17.46 12.66
C VAL A 151 -31.80 18.67 13.15
N VAL A 152 -31.22 18.55 14.34
CA VAL A 152 -30.39 19.55 15.00
C VAL A 152 -28.99 18.98 15.19
N TYR A 153 -27.99 19.63 14.62
CA TYR A 153 -26.58 19.28 14.81
C TYR A 153 -26.01 20.01 16.02
N LEU A 154 -25.46 19.26 16.96
CA LEU A 154 -24.72 19.81 18.09
C LEU A 154 -23.29 20.12 17.67
N ASP A 155 -23.07 21.39 17.31
CA ASP A 155 -21.75 21.91 16.97
C ASP A 155 -20.95 22.21 18.24
N VAL A 156 -20.01 21.34 18.57
CA VAL A 156 -19.16 21.43 19.78
C VAL A 156 -17.70 21.49 19.36
N PRO A 157 -16.89 22.41 19.90
CA PRO A 157 -15.47 22.46 19.62
C PRO A 157 -14.77 21.12 19.85
N LEU A 158 -13.92 20.72 18.90
CA LEU A 158 -13.24 19.42 18.94
C LEU A 158 -12.41 19.21 20.21
N LEU A 159 -11.76 20.27 20.73
CA LEU A 159 -11.00 20.21 21.97
C LEU A 159 -11.86 19.85 23.19
N ASP A 160 -13.10 20.33 23.23
CA ASP A 160 -14.05 20.00 24.31
C ASP A 160 -14.54 18.56 24.19
N ILE A 161 -14.79 18.09 22.96
CA ILE A 161 -15.12 16.68 22.69
C ILE A 161 -14.00 15.77 23.17
N ILE A 162 -12.75 16.07 22.79
CA ILE A 162 -11.55 15.36 23.23
C ILE A 162 -11.45 15.36 24.77
N GLY A 163 -11.63 16.52 25.41
CA GLY A 163 -11.62 16.63 26.87
C GLY A 163 -12.69 15.80 27.57
N ARG A 164 -13.86 15.64 26.96
CA ARG A 164 -14.97 14.80 27.45
C ARG A 164 -14.69 13.32 27.22
N LEU A 165 -14.22 12.94 26.03
CA LEU A 165 -13.86 11.56 25.70
C LEU A 165 -12.71 11.04 26.58
N LYS A 166 -11.71 11.87 26.89
CA LYS A 166 -10.65 11.53 27.87
C LYS A 166 -11.16 11.13 29.26
N ARG A 167 -12.36 11.58 29.65
CA ARG A 167 -12.98 11.26 30.95
C ARG A 167 -13.90 10.05 30.89
N MET A 168 -14.30 9.63 29.69
CA MET A 168 -15.10 8.42 29.46
C MET A 168 -14.14 7.28 29.16
N LYS A 169 -14.38 6.06 29.66
CA LYS A 169 -13.55 4.87 29.37
C LYS A 169 -13.63 4.39 27.90
N VAL A 170 -14.06 5.27 27.00
CA VAL A 170 -14.11 5.06 25.56
C VAL A 170 -13.02 5.92 24.92
N ALA A 171 -12.13 5.24 24.21
CA ALA A 171 -11.40 5.74 23.05
C ALA A 171 -9.99 6.33 23.19
N ASP A 172 -9.03 5.55 23.71
CA ASP A 172 -7.61 5.79 23.43
C ASP A 172 -7.28 5.73 21.92
N LYS A 173 -7.98 4.88 21.15
CA LYS A 173 -7.74 4.72 19.70
C LYS A 173 -8.21 5.94 18.91
N VAL A 174 -9.42 6.46 19.20
CA VAL A 174 -9.94 7.68 18.55
C VAL A 174 -9.12 8.89 18.99
N LEU A 175 -8.75 8.97 20.26
CA LEU A 175 -7.88 10.03 20.77
C LEU A 175 -6.53 10.07 20.02
N ARG A 176 -5.87 8.91 19.89
CA ARG A 176 -4.61 8.79 19.14
C ARG A 176 -4.77 9.12 17.66
N ALA A 177 -5.85 8.70 17.02
CA ALA A 177 -6.12 9.01 15.62
C ALA A 177 -6.32 10.52 15.39
N VAL A 178 -7.07 11.19 16.27
CA VAL A 178 -7.29 12.64 16.20
C VAL A 178 -6.00 13.41 16.51
N GLN A 179 -5.22 12.96 17.50
CA GLN A 179 -3.91 13.55 17.80
C GLN A 179 -2.96 13.44 16.61
N ARG A 180 -2.88 12.25 15.99
CA ARG A 180 -2.09 12.03 14.79
C ARG A 180 -2.51 12.99 13.68
N TYR A 181 -3.81 13.07 13.39
CA TYR A 181 -4.34 13.99 12.36
C TYR A 181 -3.97 15.47 12.60
N GLN A 182 -3.84 15.90 13.87
CA GLN A 182 -3.43 17.26 14.22
C GLN A 182 -1.92 17.49 14.11
N ASP A 183 -1.12 16.42 14.20
CA ASP A 183 0.35 16.47 14.19
C ASP A 183 0.89 16.24 12.78
N VAL A 184 0.42 17.04 11.83
CA VAL A 184 0.72 16.89 10.38
C VAL A 184 2.22 16.96 10.10
N ASP A 185 2.94 17.83 10.81
CA ASP A 185 4.37 18.07 10.61
C ASP A 185 5.27 16.97 11.23
N SER A 186 4.68 15.91 11.78
CA SER A 186 5.39 14.91 12.55
C SER A 186 5.85 13.70 11.75
N GLU A 187 5.27 13.47 10.56
CA GLU A 187 5.54 12.31 9.70
C GLU A 187 6.17 12.74 8.39
N THR A 188 7.46 13.05 8.47
CA THR A 188 8.27 13.61 7.40
C THR A 188 9.18 12.56 6.75
N PHE A 189 9.65 12.88 5.56
CA PHE A 189 10.60 12.13 4.76
C PHE A 189 11.88 12.94 4.57
N VAL A 190 13.00 12.21 4.60
CA VAL A 190 14.34 12.76 4.35
C VAL A 190 15.05 11.91 3.29
N SER A 191 16.00 12.51 2.59
CA SER A 191 16.90 11.77 1.71
C SER A 191 17.90 10.94 2.50
N THR A 192 18.24 9.74 2.04
CA THR A 192 19.34 8.93 2.57
C THR A 192 20.70 9.60 2.47
N ARG A 193 20.86 10.62 1.62
CA ARG A 193 22.11 11.39 1.46
C ARG A 193 22.04 12.77 2.11
N HIS A 194 20.94 13.06 2.83
CA HIS A 194 20.74 14.34 3.46
C HIS A 194 21.86 14.66 4.45
N VAL A 195 22.56 15.76 4.21
CA VAL A 195 23.49 16.35 5.16
C VAL A 195 22.70 17.39 5.93
N GLY A 196 22.50 17.17 7.23
CA GLY A 196 21.85 18.14 8.11
C GLY A 196 22.50 19.53 7.98
N PRO A 197 21.75 20.62 8.19
CA PRO A 197 22.30 21.95 8.04
C PRO A 197 23.52 22.13 8.95
N ARG A 198 24.62 22.65 8.40
CA ARG A 198 25.72 23.18 9.23
C ARG A 198 25.19 24.41 9.98
N ASP A 199 25.70 24.69 11.18
CA ASP A 199 25.28 25.85 11.96
C ASP A 199 25.22 27.12 11.09
N GLY A 200 24.02 27.65 10.87
CA GLY A 200 23.76 28.85 10.05
C GLY A 200 23.09 28.63 8.68
N GLU A 201 22.89 27.39 8.21
CA GLU A 201 22.18 27.13 6.93
C GLU A 201 20.66 27.01 7.07
N ARG A 202 19.95 27.43 6.02
CA ARG A 202 18.48 27.38 5.93
C ARG A 202 18.01 25.92 6.00
N LYS A 203 17.16 25.60 6.98
CA LYS A 203 16.57 24.26 7.14
C LYS A 203 15.87 23.84 5.84
N VAL A 204 16.27 22.70 5.26
CA VAL A 204 15.60 22.14 4.08
C VAL A 204 14.12 21.90 4.44
N PRO A 205 13.15 22.32 3.59
CA PRO A 205 11.74 22.09 3.88
C PRO A 205 11.46 20.60 4.01
N ALA A 206 10.70 20.24 5.04
CA ALA A 206 10.30 18.86 5.29
C ALA A 206 9.46 18.34 4.11
N LYS A 207 9.69 17.08 3.73
CA LYS A 207 8.91 16.40 2.70
C LYS A 207 7.88 15.47 3.32
N PHE A 208 6.68 15.42 2.77
CA PHE A 208 5.63 14.51 3.22
C PHE A 208 5.52 13.27 2.32
N PHE A 209 4.63 12.32 2.67
CA PHE A 209 4.48 11.08 1.91
C PHE A 209 4.10 11.38 0.45
N SER A 210 3.16 12.29 0.23
CA SER A 210 2.71 12.69 -1.11
C SER A 210 3.87 13.20 -1.97
N GLU A 211 4.71 14.08 -1.44
CA GLU A 211 5.89 14.59 -2.14
C GLU A 211 6.92 13.48 -2.42
N ALA A 212 7.20 12.61 -1.44
CA ALA A 212 8.13 11.49 -1.63
C ALA A 212 7.67 10.51 -2.72
N VAL A 213 6.36 10.31 -2.88
CA VAL A 213 5.77 9.50 -3.95
C VAL A 213 5.83 10.20 -5.30
N VAL A 214 5.58 11.51 -5.36
CA VAL A 214 5.57 12.28 -6.62
C VAL A 214 6.98 12.50 -7.15
N GLU A 215 7.92 12.90 -6.28
CA GLU A 215 9.32 13.16 -6.65
C GLU A 215 10.09 11.87 -6.94
N GLY A 216 9.86 10.82 -6.15
CA GLY A 216 10.48 9.50 -6.32
C GLY A 216 11.96 9.43 -5.95
N LEU A 217 12.80 10.27 -6.55
CA LEU A 217 14.24 10.44 -6.24
C LEU A 217 14.47 11.82 -5.63
N ALA A 218 15.29 11.91 -4.57
CA ALA A 218 15.61 13.19 -3.97
C ALA A 218 16.59 13.99 -4.86
N SER A 219 16.59 15.31 -4.74
CA SER A 219 17.41 16.22 -5.55
C SER A 219 18.93 16.04 -5.36
N ASP A 220 19.36 15.47 -4.23
CA ASP A 220 20.76 15.11 -3.95
C ASP A 220 21.16 13.73 -4.50
N GLY A 221 20.28 13.10 -5.28
CA GLY A 221 20.44 11.75 -5.84
C GLY A 221 20.21 10.63 -4.82
N GLY A 222 19.85 10.94 -3.58
CA GLY A 222 19.50 9.98 -2.56
C GLY A 222 18.05 9.50 -2.64
N LEU A 223 17.69 8.58 -1.75
CA LEU A 223 16.39 7.93 -1.71
C LEU A 223 15.58 8.42 -0.51
N PHE A 224 14.29 8.69 -0.72
CA PHE A 224 13.41 9.06 0.39
C PHE A 224 13.21 7.91 1.39
N VAL A 225 13.27 8.24 2.68
CA VAL A 225 12.96 7.38 3.83
C VAL A 225 12.20 8.18 4.91
N PRO A 226 11.33 7.54 5.72
CA PRO A 226 10.67 8.21 6.83
C PRO A 226 11.68 8.66 7.90
N GLU A 227 11.63 9.93 8.30
CA GLU A 227 12.58 10.53 9.23
C GLU A 227 12.53 9.84 10.60
N LYS A 228 11.34 9.52 11.09
CA LYS A 228 11.13 8.80 12.36
C LYS A 228 11.28 7.28 12.23
N GLY A 229 11.42 6.76 11.01
CA GLY A 229 11.35 5.33 10.72
C GLY A 229 9.90 4.83 10.59
N LEU A 230 9.73 3.52 10.41
CA LEU A 230 8.40 2.92 10.31
C LEU A 230 7.74 2.76 11.68
N PRO A 231 6.40 2.88 11.74
CA PRO A 231 5.65 2.70 12.97
C PRO A 231 5.70 1.26 13.45
N THR A 232 5.87 1.06 14.75
CA THR A 232 5.74 -0.26 15.37
C THR A 232 4.26 -0.64 15.52
N VAL A 233 3.93 -1.90 15.25
CA VAL A 233 2.62 -2.48 15.51
C VAL A 233 2.74 -3.44 16.69
N SER A 234 1.83 -3.32 17.66
CA SER A 234 1.92 -4.11 18.89
C SER A 234 1.57 -5.58 18.64
N CYS A 235 2.05 -6.46 19.53
CA CYS A 235 1.73 -7.89 19.49
C CYS A 235 0.21 -8.18 19.43
N GLY A 236 -0.59 -7.44 20.19
CA GLY A 236 -2.05 -7.59 20.21
C GLY A 236 -2.69 -7.18 18.88
N GLU A 237 -2.20 -6.10 18.26
CA GLU A 237 -2.65 -5.64 16.95
C GLU A 237 -2.27 -6.65 15.86
N TRP A 238 -1.02 -7.12 15.81
CA TRP A 238 -0.60 -8.17 14.88
C TRP A 238 -1.44 -9.44 15.03
N LYS A 239 -1.72 -9.87 16.27
CA LYS A 239 -2.56 -11.04 16.53
C LYS A 239 -3.99 -10.86 16.02
N SER A 240 -4.54 -9.65 16.08
CA SER A 240 -5.87 -9.35 15.53
C SER A 240 -5.94 -9.45 14.00
N LEU A 241 -4.80 -9.36 13.30
CA LEU A 241 -4.71 -9.44 11.84
C LEU A 241 -4.60 -10.88 11.29
N VAL A 242 -4.47 -11.90 12.15
CA VAL A 242 -4.29 -13.29 11.73
C VAL A 242 -5.45 -13.76 10.84
N GLY A 243 -6.69 -13.45 11.23
CA GLY A 243 -7.90 -13.81 10.46
C GLY A 243 -8.28 -12.82 9.35
N ALA A 244 -7.58 -11.69 9.23
CA ALA A 244 -7.90 -10.65 8.25
C ALA A 244 -7.45 -11.05 6.84
N SER A 245 -8.20 -10.59 5.84
CA SER A 245 -7.87 -10.69 4.42
C SER A 245 -6.63 -9.85 4.05
N TYR A 246 -6.08 -10.08 2.86
CA TYR A 246 -4.94 -9.29 2.36
C TYR A 246 -5.28 -7.80 2.27
N VAL A 247 -6.49 -7.45 1.80
CA VAL A 247 -6.98 -6.07 1.68
C VAL A 247 -7.09 -5.39 3.04
N GLU A 248 -7.67 -6.05 4.04
CA GLU A 248 -7.79 -5.51 5.40
C GLU A 248 -6.41 -5.32 6.05
N ARG A 249 -5.50 -6.29 5.87
CA ARG A 249 -4.10 -6.17 6.32
C ARG A 249 -3.40 -5.00 5.63
N ALA A 250 -3.57 -4.85 4.32
CA ALA A 250 -3.03 -3.73 3.56
C ALA A 250 -3.54 -2.39 4.11
N GLN A 251 -4.85 -2.26 4.30
CA GLN A 251 -5.47 -1.05 4.85
C GLN A 251 -4.84 -0.67 6.19
N ILE A 252 -4.81 -1.62 7.14
CA ILE A 252 -4.34 -1.34 8.50
C ILE A 252 -2.84 -0.99 8.53
N LEU A 253 -2.01 -1.69 7.74
CA LEU A 253 -0.57 -1.44 7.71
C LEU A 253 -0.21 -0.15 6.96
N LEU A 254 -0.90 0.16 5.86
CA LEU A 254 -0.64 1.36 5.09
C LEU A 254 -1.18 2.62 5.76
N GLU A 255 -2.34 2.56 6.44
CA GLU A 255 -2.83 3.65 7.29
C GLU A 255 -1.83 4.01 8.41
N ARG A 256 -1.04 3.05 8.89
CA ARG A 256 0.02 3.32 9.87
C ARG A 256 1.17 4.09 9.25
N CYS A 257 1.46 3.87 7.98
CA CYS A 257 2.63 4.45 7.31
C CYS A 257 2.32 5.72 6.49
N ILE A 258 1.04 5.99 6.22
CA ILE A 258 0.58 7.12 5.42
C ILE A 258 -0.25 8.03 6.31
N HIS A 259 0.18 9.28 6.44
CA HIS A 259 -0.53 10.25 7.24
C HIS A 259 -1.90 10.59 6.60
N PRO A 260 -3.01 10.70 7.37
CA PRO A 260 -4.33 10.98 6.82
C PRO A 260 -4.47 12.35 6.15
N ALA A 261 -3.53 13.28 6.36
CA ALA A 261 -3.45 14.54 5.63
C ALA A 261 -2.90 14.37 4.20
N ASP A 262 -2.05 13.36 3.96
CA ASP A 262 -1.60 12.99 2.61
C ASP A 262 -2.70 12.20 1.90
N ILE A 263 -3.20 11.14 2.55
CA ILE A 263 -4.27 10.29 1.98
C ILE A 263 -5.25 9.90 3.09
N PRO A 264 -6.51 10.36 3.04
CA PRO A 264 -7.52 9.94 4.00
C PRO A 264 -7.76 8.43 3.97
N ALA A 265 -7.97 7.82 5.15
CA ALA A 265 -8.16 6.37 5.30
C ALA A 265 -9.20 5.76 4.34
N ALA A 266 -10.36 6.42 4.18
CA ALA A 266 -11.39 5.97 3.25
C ALA A 266 -10.91 5.94 1.79
N ARG A 267 -10.17 6.98 1.37
CA ARG A 267 -9.58 7.05 0.02
C ARG A 267 -8.52 5.99 -0.18
N LEU A 268 -7.69 5.74 0.83
CA LEU A 268 -6.70 4.66 0.80
C LEU A 268 -7.39 3.29 0.64
N GLY A 269 -8.51 3.06 1.33
CA GLY A 269 -9.30 1.82 1.20
C GLY A 269 -9.78 1.58 -0.22
N GLU A 270 -10.39 2.60 -0.85
CA GLU A 270 -10.81 2.52 -2.25
C GLU A 270 -9.64 2.19 -3.20
N MET A 271 -8.46 2.78 -2.98
CA MET A 271 -7.27 2.51 -3.80
C MET A 271 -6.75 1.08 -3.62
N ILE A 272 -6.78 0.55 -2.39
CA ILE A 272 -6.34 -0.81 -2.07
C ILE A 272 -7.29 -1.83 -2.69
N GLU A 273 -8.60 -1.62 -2.60
CA GLU A 273 -9.60 -2.49 -3.23
C GLU A 273 -9.47 -2.49 -4.76
N ALA A 274 -9.25 -1.31 -5.36
CA ALA A 274 -9.01 -1.20 -6.80
C ALA A 274 -7.70 -1.89 -7.24
N ALA A 275 -6.69 -1.91 -6.37
CA ALA A 275 -5.39 -2.53 -6.62
C ALA A 275 -5.43 -4.06 -6.45
N TYR A 276 -6.06 -4.56 -5.39
CA TYR A 276 -6.04 -5.96 -4.96
C TYR A 276 -7.43 -6.60 -4.99
N GLY A 277 -8.00 -6.71 -6.19
CA GLY A 277 -9.32 -7.30 -6.41
C GLY A 277 -9.28 -8.42 -7.45
N GLU A 278 -10.30 -8.43 -8.32
CA GLU A 278 -10.50 -9.46 -9.36
C GLU A 278 -9.39 -9.52 -10.43
N ASN A 279 -8.49 -8.54 -10.44
CA ASN A 279 -7.31 -8.53 -11.30
C ASN A 279 -6.21 -9.49 -10.85
N PHE A 280 -6.31 -10.02 -9.63
CA PHE A 280 -5.47 -11.08 -9.14
C PHE A 280 -6.17 -12.43 -9.32
N ALA A 281 -5.47 -13.40 -9.92
CA ALA A 281 -5.96 -14.75 -10.17
C ALA A 281 -6.21 -15.57 -8.88
N CYS A 282 -5.74 -15.06 -7.73
CA CYS A 282 -5.94 -15.68 -6.43
C CYS A 282 -6.57 -14.66 -5.47
N SER A 283 -7.70 -15.01 -4.84
CA SER A 283 -8.39 -14.15 -3.86
C SER A 283 -7.57 -13.87 -2.59
N LYS A 284 -6.57 -14.70 -2.29
CA LYS A 284 -5.60 -14.43 -1.21
C LYS A 284 -4.53 -13.42 -1.60
N ILE A 285 -4.48 -13.00 -2.88
CA ILE A 285 -3.56 -12.04 -3.50
C ILE A 285 -2.10 -12.53 -3.51
N ALA A 286 -1.53 -12.85 -2.35
CA ALA A 286 -0.18 -13.36 -2.15
C ALA A 286 -0.18 -14.58 -1.18
N PRO A 287 -0.71 -15.74 -1.59
CA PRO A 287 -0.79 -16.91 -0.73
C PRO A 287 0.60 -17.48 -0.41
N VAL A 288 0.77 -17.96 0.82
CA VAL A 288 1.90 -18.81 1.22
C VAL A 288 1.47 -20.28 1.17
N ARG A 289 2.28 -21.13 0.54
CA ARG A 289 2.05 -22.58 0.41
C ARG A 289 3.19 -23.37 1.03
N HIS A 290 2.88 -24.51 1.62
CA HIS A 290 3.91 -25.47 2.02
C HIS A 290 4.54 -26.12 0.78
N LEU A 291 5.87 -26.17 0.72
CA LEU A 291 6.60 -26.83 -0.37
C LEU A 291 7.11 -28.20 0.07
N SER A 292 7.99 -28.21 1.09
CA SER A 292 8.56 -29.45 1.64
C SER A 292 9.26 -29.14 2.97
N GLY A 293 9.24 -30.08 3.92
CA GLY A 293 9.89 -29.89 5.23
C GLY A 293 9.45 -28.59 5.92
N ASN A 294 10.40 -27.72 6.23
CA ASN A 294 10.17 -26.40 6.83
C ASN A 294 10.21 -25.24 5.80
N GLN A 295 10.03 -25.54 4.51
CA GLN A 295 10.05 -24.55 3.44
C GLN A 295 8.65 -24.22 2.95
N PHE A 296 8.41 -22.93 2.80
CA PHE A 296 7.14 -22.36 2.36
C PHE A 296 7.39 -21.43 1.17
N ILE A 297 6.53 -21.49 0.16
CA ILE A 297 6.60 -20.63 -1.02
C ILE A 297 5.56 -19.52 -0.89
N LEU A 298 6.03 -18.27 -0.88
CA LEU A 298 5.18 -17.10 -0.97
C LEU A 298 4.96 -16.76 -2.45
N GLU A 299 3.79 -17.10 -2.98
CA GLU A 299 3.44 -16.89 -4.39
C GLU A 299 3.07 -15.43 -4.64
N LEU A 300 3.96 -14.67 -5.28
CA LEU A 300 3.76 -13.24 -5.55
C LEU A 300 3.36 -12.95 -7.00
N PHE A 301 3.01 -13.97 -7.78
CA PHE A 301 2.84 -13.86 -9.22
C PHE A 301 1.39 -13.96 -9.68
N HIS A 302 0.41 -13.86 -8.78
CA HIS A 302 -1.02 -13.97 -9.13
C HIS A 302 -1.60 -12.69 -9.73
N GLY A 303 -0.81 -11.62 -9.84
CA GLY A 303 -1.23 -10.36 -10.45
C GLY A 303 -1.30 -10.41 -11.98
N PRO A 304 -1.81 -9.36 -12.63
CA PRO A 304 -2.14 -9.35 -14.05
C PRO A 304 -0.96 -9.53 -15.02
N THR A 305 0.29 -9.44 -14.54
CA THR A 305 1.51 -9.62 -15.35
C THR A 305 2.35 -10.82 -14.93
N GLY A 306 1.89 -11.59 -13.94
CA GLY A 306 2.56 -12.81 -13.51
C GLY A 306 3.85 -12.56 -12.73
N SER A 307 3.99 -11.42 -12.05
CA SER A 307 5.20 -11.11 -11.27
C SER A 307 4.91 -10.33 -9.99
N PHE A 308 5.81 -10.42 -9.01
CA PHE A 308 5.69 -9.73 -7.72
C PHE A 308 5.59 -8.21 -7.82
N LYS A 309 6.00 -7.65 -8.96
CA LYS A 309 5.95 -6.21 -9.21
C LYS A 309 4.50 -5.70 -9.25
N ASP A 310 3.54 -6.57 -9.57
CA ASP A 310 2.11 -6.26 -9.56
C ASP A 310 1.62 -5.85 -8.17
N LEU A 311 2.16 -6.46 -7.10
CA LEU A 311 1.74 -6.14 -5.72
C LEU A 311 1.99 -4.67 -5.37
N SER A 312 2.99 -4.05 -5.99
CA SER A 312 3.27 -2.63 -5.80
C SER A 312 2.67 -1.77 -6.91
N LEU A 313 2.76 -2.22 -8.16
CA LEU A 313 2.41 -1.42 -9.33
C LEU A 313 0.92 -1.40 -9.67
N GLN A 314 0.09 -2.16 -8.97
CA GLN A 314 -1.36 -1.97 -9.01
C GLN A 314 -1.82 -0.88 -8.03
N LEU A 315 -1.10 -0.67 -6.92
CA LEU A 315 -1.43 0.34 -5.91
C LEU A 315 -0.70 1.67 -6.11
N MET A 316 0.60 1.63 -6.46
CA MET A 316 1.42 2.83 -6.64
C MET A 316 0.82 3.86 -7.62
N PRO A 317 0.26 3.47 -8.79
CA PRO A 317 -0.40 4.43 -9.67
C PRO A 317 -1.57 5.15 -9.01
N GLN A 318 -2.38 4.45 -8.21
CA GLN A 318 -3.53 5.03 -7.49
C GLN A 318 -3.05 6.08 -6.46
N LEU A 319 -2.01 5.73 -5.69
CA LEU A 319 -1.37 6.65 -4.74
C LEU A 319 -0.79 7.87 -5.47
N PHE A 320 -0.08 7.64 -6.57
CA PHE A 320 0.54 8.70 -7.37
C PHE A 320 -0.51 9.65 -7.95
N ALA A 321 -1.58 9.13 -8.57
CA ALA A 321 -2.65 9.92 -9.16
C ALA A 321 -3.36 10.83 -8.15
N HIS A 322 -3.45 10.39 -6.89
CA HIS A 322 -3.98 11.19 -5.80
C HIS A 322 -3.03 12.28 -5.31
N CYS A 323 -1.72 11.99 -5.28
CA CYS A 323 -0.72 12.90 -4.74
C CYS A 323 -0.29 14.00 -5.73
N ILE A 324 -0.50 13.78 -7.04
CA ILE A 324 -0.10 14.79 -8.04
C ILE A 324 -0.96 16.07 -7.96
N PRO A 325 -0.37 17.26 -8.12
CA PRO A 325 -1.12 18.51 -8.21
C PRO A 325 -2.18 18.48 -9.33
N PRO A 326 -3.39 19.03 -9.11
CA PRO A 326 -4.48 18.97 -10.10
C PRO A 326 -4.17 19.61 -11.45
N SER A 327 -3.28 20.61 -11.48
CA SER A 327 -2.96 21.43 -12.66
C SER A 327 -1.73 20.96 -13.43
N CYS A 328 -1.11 19.85 -13.04
CA CYS A 328 0.15 19.39 -13.64
C CYS A 328 -0.05 18.05 -14.34
N ASN A 329 0.51 17.95 -15.55
CA ASN A 329 0.62 16.70 -16.28
C ASN A 329 1.91 15.98 -15.87
N TYR A 330 1.89 14.66 -15.87
CA TYR A 330 3.04 13.83 -15.52
C TYR A 330 3.34 12.82 -16.61
N MET A 331 4.61 12.78 -17.04
CA MET A 331 5.13 11.75 -17.92
C MET A 331 6.03 10.80 -17.14
N ILE A 332 5.57 9.57 -16.96
CA ILE A 332 6.27 8.54 -16.21
C ILE A 332 7.25 7.82 -17.13
N LEU A 333 8.55 7.91 -16.82
CA LEU A 333 9.61 7.23 -17.57
C LEU A 333 10.12 6.02 -16.79
N VAL A 334 10.15 4.87 -17.47
CA VAL A 334 10.58 3.59 -16.89
C VAL A 334 11.56 2.89 -17.81
N ALA A 335 12.69 2.45 -17.26
CA ALA A 335 13.58 1.50 -17.90
C ALA A 335 13.31 0.11 -17.32
N THR A 336 13.28 -0.92 -18.16
CA THR A 336 13.00 -2.29 -17.70
C THR A 336 13.89 -3.32 -18.39
N SER A 337 14.27 -4.37 -17.64
CA SER A 337 14.85 -5.61 -18.16
C SER A 337 13.79 -6.71 -18.39
N GLY A 338 12.51 -6.38 -18.22
CA GLY A 338 11.40 -7.31 -18.44
C GLY A 338 10.16 -6.90 -17.65
N ASP A 339 9.90 -7.57 -16.51
CA ASP A 339 8.59 -7.52 -15.85
C ASP A 339 8.16 -6.13 -15.36
N THR A 340 9.10 -5.22 -15.05
CA THR A 340 8.72 -3.88 -14.55
C THR A 340 7.88 -3.14 -15.58
N GLY A 341 8.25 -3.22 -16.86
CA GLY A 341 7.57 -2.50 -17.93
C GLY A 341 6.12 -2.91 -18.09
N SER A 342 5.85 -4.21 -18.17
CA SER A 342 4.49 -4.71 -18.33
C SER A 342 3.61 -4.39 -17.11
N ALA A 343 4.17 -4.45 -15.90
CA ALA A 343 3.47 -4.12 -14.66
C ALA A 343 3.16 -2.63 -14.51
N VAL A 344 4.09 -1.74 -14.88
CA VAL A 344 3.88 -0.28 -14.88
C VAL A 344 2.79 0.07 -15.88
N LEU A 345 2.95 -0.34 -17.16
CA LEU A 345 1.96 -0.04 -18.21
C LEU A 345 0.57 -0.55 -17.82
N ASN A 346 0.50 -1.78 -17.28
CA ASN A 346 -0.78 -2.31 -16.83
C ASN A 346 -1.37 -1.52 -15.65
N GLY A 347 -0.59 -1.19 -14.62
CA GLY A 347 -1.05 -0.46 -13.45
C GLY A 347 -1.59 0.94 -13.80
N PHE A 348 -0.83 1.73 -14.54
CA PHE A 348 -1.25 3.09 -14.93
C PHE A 348 -2.43 3.10 -15.91
N SER A 349 -2.62 2.04 -16.70
CA SER A 349 -3.79 1.91 -17.58
C SER A 349 -5.11 1.63 -16.86
N ARG A 350 -5.06 1.33 -15.56
CA ARG A 350 -6.24 1.05 -14.71
C ARG A 350 -6.70 2.27 -13.92
N LEU A 351 -6.03 3.40 -14.06
CA LEU A 351 -6.45 4.66 -13.46
C LEU A 351 -7.79 5.12 -14.05
N SER A 352 -8.45 6.06 -13.37
CA SER A 352 -9.67 6.67 -13.92
C SER A 352 -9.37 7.39 -15.24
N LYS A 353 -10.36 7.53 -16.13
CA LYS A 353 -10.19 8.27 -17.40
C LYS A 353 -9.63 9.69 -17.17
N ASN A 354 -10.05 10.36 -16.10
CA ASN A 354 -9.56 11.69 -15.74
C ASN A 354 -8.08 11.69 -15.32
N ASP A 355 -7.63 10.66 -14.62
CA ASP A 355 -6.22 10.54 -14.21
C ASP A 355 -5.34 10.12 -15.39
N GLN A 356 -5.83 9.25 -16.26
CA GLN A 356 -5.12 8.86 -17.49
C GLN A 356 -4.87 10.07 -18.42
N GLN A 357 -5.77 11.05 -18.44
CA GLN A 357 -5.57 12.29 -19.20
C GLN A 357 -4.44 13.16 -18.65
N ARG A 358 -4.08 13.02 -17.37
CA ARG A 358 -3.02 13.80 -16.72
C ARG A 358 -1.72 13.01 -16.55
N ILE A 359 -1.75 11.70 -16.77
CA ILE A 359 -0.63 10.81 -16.52
C ILE A 359 -0.37 9.93 -17.74
N GLY A 360 0.73 10.21 -18.42
CA GLY A 360 1.27 9.39 -19.51
C GLY A 360 2.43 8.52 -19.02
N VAL A 361 2.68 7.39 -19.69
CA VAL A 361 3.76 6.47 -19.35
C VAL A 361 4.54 6.05 -20.59
N VAL A 362 5.87 6.15 -20.54
CA VAL A 362 6.77 5.58 -21.55
C VAL A 362 7.70 4.57 -20.89
N THR A 363 7.66 3.35 -21.39
CA THR A 363 8.54 2.25 -20.97
C THR A 363 9.59 1.99 -22.04
N PHE A 364 10.86 2.23 -21.70
CA PHE A 364 12.03 1.86 -22.48
C PHE A 364 12.55 0.48 -22.09
N PHE A 365 12.84 -0.36 -23.07
CA PHE A 365 13.44 -1.67 -22.86
C PHE A 365 14.51 -1.96 -23.93
N PRO A 366 15.57 -2.72 -23.60
CA PRO A 366 16.58 -3.10 -24.58
C PRO A 366 15.95 -4.04 -25.62
N GLU A 367 16.01 -3.66 -26.89
CA GLU A 367 15.32 -4.35 -27.99
C GLU A 367 15.70 -5.83 -28.06
N ASN A 368 16.98 -6.14 -27.86
CA ASN A 368 17.50 -7.51 -27.87
C ASN A 368 17.87 -8.03 -26.47
N GLY A 369 17.54 -7.28 -25.41
CA GLY A 369 17.93 -7.60 -24.03
C GLY A 369 16.80 -8.13 -23.15
N VAL A 370 15.60 -8.31 -23.70
CA VAL A 370 14.44 -8.92 -23.02
C VAL A 370 14.00 -10.17 -23.78
N SER A 371 13.45 -11.16 -23.08
CA SER A 371 12.91 -12.35 -23.75
C SER A 371 11.71 -12.00 -24.64
N ASP A 372 11.45 -12.79 -25.68
CA ASP A 372 10.31 -12.56 -26.60
C ASP A 372 8.97 -12.54 -25.87
N PHE A 373 8.82 -13.39 -24.84
CA PHE A 373 7.63 -13.39 -24.00
C PHE A 373 7.48 -12.09 -23.19
N GLN A 374 8.55 -11.61 -22.56
CA GLN A 374 8.52 -10.34 -21.82
C GLN A 374 8.31 -9.15 -22.75
N LYS A 375 8.95 -9.14 -23.93
CA LYS A 375 8.72 -8.14 -24.98
C LYS A 375 7.25 -8.09 -25.36
N ALA A 376 6.65 -9.25 -25.66
CA ALA A 376 5.23 -9.34 -25.99
C ALA A 376 4.33 -8.84 -24.86
N GLN A 377 4.67 -9.11 -23.59
CA GLN A 377 3.93 -8.56 -22.45
C GLN A 377 4.03 -7.03 -22.36
N ILE A 378 5.23 -6.47 -22.54
CA ILE A 378 5.44 -5.01 -22.45
C ILE A 378 4.64 -4.34 -23.58
N VAL A 379 4.81 -4.79 -24.82
CA VAL A 379 4.13 -4.25 -25.99
C VAL A 379 2.61 -4.43 -25.91
N GLY A 380 2.14 -5.60 -25.45
CA GLY A 380 0.71 -5.90 -25.28
C GLY A 380 0.04 -5.20 -24.09
N SER A 381 0.82 -4.66 -23.16
CA SER A 381 0.32 -3.83 -22.04
C SER A 381 0.08 -2.37 -22.44
N GLN A 382 0.45 -1.94 -23.65
CA GLN A 382 0.20 -0.58 -24.13
C GLN A 382 -1.30 -0.25 -24.16
N ARG A 383 -1.66 0.96 -23.73
CA ARG A 383 -3.04 1.48 -23.68
C ARG A 383 -3.02 2.98 -24.01
N GLU A 384 -4.17 3.65 -23.97
CA GLU A 384 -4.31 5.07 -24.37
C GLU A 384 -3.23 5.98 -23.76
N ASN A 385 -2.91 5.80 -22.47
CA ASN A 385 -1.94 6.61 -21.73
C ASN A 385 -0.55 5.95 -21.52
N GLY A 386 -0.24 4.85 -22.23
CA GLY A 386 0.97 4.06 -21.97
C GLY A 386 1.59 3.46 -23.23
N TRP A 387 2.87 3.78 -23.46
CA TRP A 387 3.63 3.35 -24.64
C TRP A 387 4.88 2.57 -24.28
N ALA A 388 5.25 1.66 -25.17
CA ALA A 388 6.47 0.86 -25.11
C ALA A 388 7.42 1.30 -26.23
N ALA A 389 8.70 1.42 -25.91
CA ALA A 389 9.75 1.76 -26.86
C ALA A 389 10.96 0.83 -26.68
N GLY A 390 11.29 0.10 -27.74
CA GLY A 390 12.53 -0.68 -27.80
C GLY A 390 13.72 0.25 -28.01
N VAL A 391 14.87 -0.07 -27.44
CA VAL A 391 16.11 0.70 -27.60
C VAL A 391 17.22 -0.23 -28.08
N GLN A 392 17.97 0.16 -29.10
CA GLN A 392 19.10 -0.62 -29.65
C GLN A 392 20.35 -0.58 -28.74
N ALA A 393 20.16 -0.83 -27.44
CA ALA A 393 21.19 -0.81 -26.40
C ALA A 393 20.88 -1.86 -25.33
N ASP A 394 21.66 -1.86 -24.24
CA ASP A 394 21.41 -2.65 -23.04
C ASP A 394 20.50 -1.92 -22.03
N PHE A 395 20.18 -2.61 -20.93
CA PHE A 395 19.35 -2.06 -19.85
C PHE A 395 20.03 -0.88 -19.13
N ASP A 396 21.35 -0.93 -18.97
CA ASP A 396 22.10 0.11 -18.25
C ASP A 396 22.08 1.43 -19.03
N PHE A 397 22.17 1.38 -20.37
CA PHE A 397 21.94 2.54 -21.23
C PHE A 397 20.54 3.12 -21.02
N CYS A 398 19.48 2.30 -21.11
CA CYS A 398 18.10 2.77 -20.90
C CYS A 398 17.92 3.47 -19.55
N GLN A 399 18.48 2.90 -18.48
CA GLN A 399 18.41 3.48 -17.14
C GLN A 399 19.21 4.78 -17.04
N THR A 400 20.39 4.84 -17.64
CA THR A 400 21.25 6.04 -17.65
C THR A 400 20.66 7.16 -18.48
N ALA A 401 20.08 6.85 -19.65
CA ALA A 401 19.41 7.81 -20.51
C ALA A 401 18.23 8.49 -19.79
N ILE A 402 17.39 7.71 -19.10
CA ILE A 402 16.31 8.27 -18.28
C ILE A 402 16.87 9.20 -17.20
N LYS A 403 17.89 8.77 -16.44
CA LYS A 403 18.53 9.64 -15.43
C LYS A 403 19.09 10.93 -16.03
N SER A 404 19.68 10.84 -17.22
CA SER A 404 20.18 12.01 -17.95
C SER A 404 19.06 12.99 -18.30
N MET A 405 17.87 12.49 -18.68
CA MET A 405 16.70 13.35 -18.94
C MET A 405 16.19 14.04 -17.68
N PHE A 406 16.23 13.37 -16.52
CA PHE A 406 15.85 13.97 -15.24
C PHE A 406 16.81 15.07 -14.80
N ASN A 407 18.10 14.94 -15.10
CA ASN A 407 19.13 15.90 -14.72
C ASN A 407 19.31 17.04 -15.73
N ASP A 408 18.64 16.99 -16.87
CA ASP A 408 18.67 18.03 -17.90
C ASP A 408 17.64 19.13 -17.57
N SER A 409 18.11 20.21 -16.93
CA SER A 409 17.27 21.34 -16.52
C SER A 409 16.63 22.06 -17.70
N ASP A 410 17.30 22.10 -18.85
CA ASP A 410 16.81 22.80 -20.03
C ASP A 410 15.65 22.00 -20.65
N PHE A 411 15.81 20.69 -20.79
CA PHE A 411 14.76 19.81 -21.29
C PHE A 411 13.55 19.76 -20.34
N THR A 412 13.77 19.58 -19.03
CA THR A 412 12.68 19.52 -18.05
C THR A 412 11.96 20.87 -17.91
N GLY A 413 12.71 21.98 -17.96
CA GLY A 413 12.15 23.33 -17.98
C GLY A 413 11.30 23.58 -19.22
N PHE A 414 11.79 23.19 -20.40
CA PHE A 414 11.04 23.25 -21.66
C PHE A 414 9.70 22.49 -21.59
N LEU A 415 9.71 21.23 -21.13
CA LEU A 415 8.49 20.43 -21.00
C LEU A 415 7.47 21.06 -20.02
N THR A 416 7.97 21.69 -18.96
CA THR A 416 7.12 22.36 -17.97
C THR A 416 6.46 23.61 -18.56
N VAL A 417 7.22 24.44 -19.29
CA VAL A 417 6.74 25.70 -19.84
C VAL A 417 5.81 25.48 -21.03
N GLU A 418 6.17 24.60 -21.97
CA GLU A 418 5.41 24.40 -23.21
C GLU A 418 4.20 23.48 -23.04
N TYR A 419 4.30 22.46 -22.17
CA TYR A 419 3.28 21.41 -22.06
C TYR A 419 2.68 21.26 -20.66
N GLY A 420 3.08 22.09 -19.69
CA GLY A 420 2.65 21.92 -18.29
C GLY A 420 2.99 20.55 -17.71
N THR A 421 4.05 19.90 -18.23
CA THR A 421 4.35 18.49 -17.97
C THR A 421 5.64 18.33 -17.17
N THR A 422 5.57 17.51 -16.11
CA THR A 422 6.71 17.12 -15.27
C THR A 422 7.09 15.66 -15.53
N LEU A 423 8.38 15.36 -15.55
CA LEU A 423 8.87 13.98 -15.62
C LEU A 423 8.82 13.33 -14.23
N SER A 424 8.42 12.06 -14.14
CA SER A 424 8.55 11.26 -12.92
C SER A 424 8.85 9.80 -13.25
N SER A 425 9.19 8.98 -12.25
CA SER A 425 9.58 7.58 -12.45
C SER A 425 8.85 6.62 -11.51
N ALA A 426 8.42 5.48 -12.07
CA ALA A 426 7.83 4.35 -11.33
C ALA A 426 8.84 3.21 -11.07
N ASN A 427 10.14 3.52 -11.08
CA ASN A 427 11.20 2.57 -10.77
C ASN A 427 11.20 2.14 -9.29
N SER A 428 11.97 1.09 -8.96
CA SER A 428 12.02 0.48 -7.62
C SER A 428 12.56 1.39 -6.52
N ILE A 429 13.01 2.59 -6.87
CA ILE A 429 13.45 3.64 -5.96
C ILE A 429 12.28 4.41 -5.34
N ASN A 430 11.12 4.45 -6.00
CA ASN A 430 9.97 5.22 -5.52
C ASN A 430 9.41 4.61 -4.22
N TRP A 431 9.16 5.45 -3.20
CA TRP A 431 8.65 4.99 -1.90
C TRP A 431 7.27 4.32 -2.00
N GLY A 432 6.40 4.84 -2.87
CA GLY A 432 5.08 4.27 -3.16
C GLY A 432 5.13 2.86 -3.79
N ARG A 433 6.28 2.48 -4.36
CA ARG A 433 6.52 1.10 -4.84
C ARG A 433 7.13 0.19 -3.76
N LEU A 434 7.91 0.74 -2.84
CA LEU A 434 8.55 -0.03 -1.77
C LEU A 434 7.57 -0.38 -0.65
N LEU A 435 6.78 0.60 -0.18
CA LEU A 435 5.92 0.44 0.98
C LEU A 435 4.87 -0.70 0.84
N PRO A 436 4.17 -0.87 -0.29
CA PRO A 436 3.19 -1.96 -0.44
C PRO A 436 3.80 -3.36 -0.31
N GLN A 437 5.11 -3.49 -0.53
CA GLN A 437 5.80 -4.78 -0.44
C GLN A 437 5.89 -5.31 1.00
N VAL A 438 5.79 -4.43 2.00
CA VAL A 438 5.78 -4.81 3.42
C VAL A 438 4.56 -5.69 3.72
N VAL A 439 3.43 -5.44 3.03
CA VAL A 439 2.15 -6.11 3.27
C VAL A 439 2.21 -7.60 2.97
N TYR A 440 2.88 -8.04 1.90
CA TYR A 440 2.94 -9.46 1.56
C TYR A 440 3.88 -10.25 2.47
N HIS A 441 4.95 -9.64 2.99
CA HIS A 441 5.79 -10.26 4.03
C HIS A 441 5.02 -10.42 5.33
N ALA A 442 4.26 -9.41 5.71
CA ALA A 442 3.39 -9.47 6.88
C ALA A 442 2.28 -10.52 6.71
N SER A 443 1.63 -10.53 5.55
CA SER A 443 0.59 -11.50 5.23
C SER A 443 1.11 -12.93 5.22
N ALA A 444 2.31 -13.19 4.69
CA ALA A 444 2.90 -14.52 4.67
C ALA A 444 3.08 -15.08 6.09
N TYR A 445 3.64 -14.28 7.00
CA TYR A 445 3.79 -14.69 8.40
C TYR A 445 2.43 -14.95 9.07
N LEU A 446 1.47 -14.03 8.91
CA LEU A 446 0.14 -14.16 9.50
C LEU A 446 -0.63 -15.36 8.93
N ASP A 447 -0.43 -15.67 7.66
CA ASP A 447 -1.02 -16.85 7.02
C ASP A 447 -0.43 -18.16 7.55
N LEU A 448 0.88 -18.22 7.82
CA LEU A 448 1.47 -19.40 8.47
C LEU A 448 0.91 -19.62 9.87
N VAL A 449 0.67 -18.54 10.63
CA VAL A 449 0.00 -18.61 11.94
C VAL A 449 -1.44 -19.10 11.77
N SER A 450 -2.19 -18.51 10.83
CA SER A 450 -3.60 -18.85 10.56
C SER A 450 -3.77 -20.30 10.11
N GLN A 451 -2.83 -20.81 9.31
CA GLN A 451 -2.81 -22.19 8.83
C GLN A 451 -2.29 -23.20 9.87
N GLY A 452 -1.83 -22.74 11.04
CA GLY A 452 -1.33 -23.60 12.12
C GLY A 452 0.06 -24.19 11.89
N PHE A 453 0.81 -23.72 10.88
CA PHE A 453 2.19 -24.15 10.64
C PHE A 453 3.16 -23.60 11.69
N ILE A 454 2.86 -22.43 12.26
CA ILE A 454 3.64 -21.82 13.33
C ILE A 454 2.72 -21.25 14.41
N THR A 455 3.24 -21.15 15.65
CA THR A 455 2.55 -20.40 16.71
C THR A 455 2.89 -18.92 16.57
N PHE A 456 1.93 -18.03 16.83
CA PHE A 456 2.19 -16.59 16.85
C PHE A 456 3.34 -16.25 17.82
N GLY A 457 4.37 -15.57 17.31
CA GLY A 457 5.60 -15.20 18.01
C GLY A 457 6.80 -16.07 17.63
N SER A 458 6.57 -17.19 16.92
CA SER A 458 7.65 -18.07 16.46
C SER A 458 8.48 -17.37 15.39
N PRO A 459 9.83 -17.49 15.43
CA PRO A 459 10.67 -16.90 14.42
C PRO A 459 10.49 -17.59 13.06
N VAL A 460 10.56 -16.80 11.99
CA VAL A 460 10.67 -17.29 10.60
C VAL A 460 11.89 -16.67 9.94
N ASP A 461 12.49 -17.39 9.00
CA ASP A 461 13.48 -16.86 8.08
C ASP A 461 12.80 -16.54 6.73
N VAL A 462 13.34 -15.58 5.99
CA VAL A 462 12.81 -15.22 4.66
C VAL A 462 13.93 -15.27 3.63
N CYS A 463 13.76 -16.07 2.57
CA CYS A 463 14.70 -16.18 1.46
C CYS A 463 14.16 -15.49 0.21
N ILE A 464 14.95 -14.58 -0.35
CA ILE A 464 14.52 -13.68 -1.42
C ILE A 464 15.52 -13.72 -2.57
N PRO A 465 15.09 -14.06 -3.80
CA PRO A 465 15.91 -13.86 -4.98
C PRO A 465 16.06 -12.36 -5.20
N THR A 466 17.28 -11.86 -5.02
CA THR A 466 17.51 -10.43 -4.77
C THR A 466 18.25 -9.77 -5.93
N GLY A 467 17.59 -8.79 -6.55
CA GLY A 467 18.20 -7.84 -7.49
C GLY A 467 18.44 -6.48 -6.83
N ASN A 468 17.52 -5.53 -7.07
CA ASN A 468 17.59 -4.15 -6.56
C ASN A 468 17.28 -3.95 -5.06
N PHE A 469 17.35 -5.00 -4.23
CA PHE A 469 17.15 -5.00 -2.78
C PHE A 469 15.77 -4.56 -2.23
N GLY A 470 14.83 -4.09 -3.06
CA GLY A 470 13.53 -3.57 -2.60
C GLY A 470 12.67 -4.58 -1.84
N ASN A 471 12.54 -5.81 -2.36
CA ASN A 471 11.78 -6.88 -1.71
C ASN A 471 12.42 -7.27 -0.35
N MET A 472 13.75 -7.37 -0.32
CA MET A 472 14.50 -7.63 0.92
C MET A 472 14.30 -6.53 1.96
N LEU A 473 14.41 -5.28 1.55
CA LEU A 473 14.18 -4.13 2.41
C LEU A 473 12.75 -4.07 2.96
N ALA A 474 11.75 -4.50 2.17
CA ALA A 474 10.38 -4.60 2.64
C ALA A 474 10.22 -5.66 3.75
N ALA A 475 10.95 -6.78 3.67
CA ALA A 475 11.00 -7.77 4.76
C ALA A 475 11.67 -7.19 6.03
N VAL A 476 12.76 -6.44 5.85
CA VAL A 476 13.42 -5.70 6.95
C VAL A 476 12.45 -4.74 7.62
N TYR A 477 11.68 -4.00 6.83
CA TYR A 477 10.63 -3.13 7.34
C TYR A 477 9.52 -3.87 8.06
N ALA A 478 9.06 -5.02 7.56
CA ALA A 478 8.10 -5.87 8.25
C ALA A 478 8.61 -6.31 9.64
N LYS A 479 9.90 -6.66 9.75
CA LYS A 479 10.57 -6.94 11.04
C LYS A 479 10.59 -5.71 11.96
N MET A 480 10.98 -4.55 11.44
CA MET A 480 11.01 -3.30 12.20
C MET A 480 9.62 -2.90 12.73
N MET A 481 8.55 -3.25 12.01
CA MET A 481 7.17 -3.06 12.45
C MET A 481 6.73 -4.06 13.54
N GLY A 482 7.57 -5.04 13.90
CA GLY A 482 7.37 -5.94 15.04
C GLY A 482 7.14 -7.41 14.70
N LEU A 483 7.25 -7.82 13.44
CA LEU A 483 7.15 -9.25 13.08
C LEU A 483 8.43 -10.02 13.44
N PRO A 484 8.32 -11.27 13.93
CA PRO A 484 9.46 -12.06 14.37
C PRO A 484 10.18 -12.72 13.17
N ILE A 485 10.78 -11.90 12.31
CA ILE A 485 11.67 -12.39 11.26
C ILE A 485 13.08 -12.48 11.84
N ARG A 486 13.66 -13.69 11.83
CA ARG A 486 14.97 -13.97 12.41
C ARG A 486 16.08 -13.65 11.41
N LYS A 487 16.15 -14.37 10.28
CA LYS A 487 17.14 -14.12 9.23
C LYS A 487 16.51 -13.71 7.90
N PHE A 488 17.27 -12.88 7.18
CA PHE A 488 17.05 -12.49 5.81
C PHE A 488 18.10 -13.16 4.92
N ILE A 489 17.67 -14.06 4.04
CA ILE A 489 18.54 -14.85 3.17
C ILE A 489 18.53 -14.24 1.77
N CYS A 490 19.63 -13.57 1.42
CA CYS A 490 19.85 -12.97 0.10
C CYS A 490 20.33 -14.03 -0.88
N ALA A 491 19.51 -14.34 -1.88
CA ALA A 491 19.85 -15.28 -2.94
C ALA A 491 20.18 -14.52 -4.23
N SER A 492 21.44 -14.59 -4.67
CA SER A 492 21.88 -14.07 -5.97
C SER A 492 22.03 -15.20 -6.98
N ASN A 493 21.99 -14.88 -8.27
CA ASN A 493 22.47 -15.78 -9.31
C ASN A 493 23.98 -15.57 -9.52
N GLN A 494 24.51 -15.89 -10.70
CA GLN A 494 25.93 -15.64 -11.03
C GLN A 494 26.37 -14.17 -10.85
N ASN A 495 25.44 -13.21 -10.92
CA ASN A 495 25.70 -11.80 -10.63
C ASN A 495 25.66 -11.54 -9.10
N HIS A 496 26.64 -12.10 -8.37
CA HIS A 496 26.63 -12.21 -6.91
C HIS A 496 27.32 -11.05 -6.16
N VAL A 497 27.23 -9.81 -6.69
CA VAL A 497 27.82 -8.61 -6.04
C VAL A 497 27.28 -8.40 -4.62
N LEU A 498 25.99 -8.68 -4.40
CA LEU A 498 25.36 -8.57 -3.09
C LEU A 498 25.83 -9.65 -2.12
N THR A 499 26.04 -10.87 -2.60
CA THR A 499 26.60 -11.96 -1.80
C THR A 499 27.99 -11.61 -1.29
N ASP A 500 28.86 -11.11 -2.18
CA ASP A 500 30.22 -10.72 -1.82
C ASP A 500 30.21 -9.52 -0.85
N PHE A 501 29.35 -8.53 -1.11
CA PHE A 501 29.17 -7.39 -0.22
C PHE A 501 28.71 -7.81 1.18
N ILE A 502 27.68 -8.64 1.30
CA ILE A 502 27.15 -9.10 2.60
C ILE A 502 28.20 -9.91 3.36
N ARG A 503 29.03 -10.70 2.66
CA ARG A 503 30.09 -11.50 3.28
C ARG A 503 31.31 -10.68 3.71
N THR A 504 31.69 -9.66 2.94
CA THR A 504 33.00 -9.00 3.09
C THR A 504 32.94 -7.52 3.49
N GLY A 505 31.79 -6.87 3.30
CA GLY A 505 31.63 -5.42 3.39
C GLY A 505 32.17 -4.63 2.20
N HIS A 506 32.66 -5.29 1.15
CA HIS A 506 33.23 -4.64 -0.03
C HIS A 506 32.26 -4.75 -1.21
N TYR A 507 31.78 -3.60 -1.67
CA TYR A 507 30.97 -3.49 -2.88
C TYR A 507 31.91 -3.12 -4.03
N ASP A 508 32.24 -4.07 -4.91
CA ASP A 508 33.27 -3.87 -5.95
C ASP A 508 32.74 -4.22 -7.34
N LEU A 509 32.78 -3.26 -8.26
CA LEU A 509 32.32 -3.41 -9.65
C LEU A 509 33.45 -3.41 -10.67
N ARG A 510 34.70 -3.14 -10.27
CA ARG A 510 35.81 -2.85 -11.20
C ARG A 510 36.08 -3.96 -12.20
N GLU A 511 36.01 -5.21 -11.76
CA GLU A 511 36.27 -6.41 -12.57
C GLU A 511 34.99 -7.19 -12.92
N ARG A 512 33.81 -6.63 -12.63
CA ARG A 512 32.54 -7.34 -12.85
C ARG A 512 31.94 -6.98 -14.20
N LYS A 513 31.53 -8.00 -14.93
CA LYS A 513 30.70 -7.88 -16.13
C LYS A 513 29.35 -8.50 -15.85
N LEU A 514 28.29 -7.85 -16.32
CA LEU A 514 26.93 -8.38 -16.20
C LEU A 514 26.83 -9.66 -17.04
N ALA A 515 26.54 -10.79 -16.38
CA ALA A 515 26.36 -12.08 -17.04
C ALA A 515 24.87 -12.32 -17.27
N PRO A 516 24.41 -12.59 -18.51
CA PRO A 516 23.03 -13.00 -18.76
C PRO A 516 22.75 -14.38 -18.12
N THR A 517 21.63 -14.51 -17.42
CA THR A 517 21.21 -15.76 -16.77
C THR A 517 19.77 -16.15 -17.12
N PHE A 518 19.32 -17.33 -16.68
CA PHE A 518 17.91 -17.75 -16.71
C PHE A 518 17.01 -16.93 -15.80
N SER A 519 17.57 -16.13 -14.88
CA SER A 519 16.84 -15.26 -13.96
C SER A 519 17.16 -13.77 -14.23
N PRO A 520 16.79 -13.22 -15.41
CA PRO A 520 17.26 -11.91 -15.87
C PRO A 520 16.76 -10.72 -15.04
N SER A 521 15.68 -10.88 -14.26
CA SER A 521 15.19 -9.79 -13.39
C SER A 521 16.09 -9.54 -12.17
N ILE A 522 17.06 -10.42 -11.90
CA ILE A 522 18.08 -10.24 -10.85
C ILE A 522 19.51 -10.20 -11.41
N ASP A 523 19.68 -10.10 -12.73
CA ASP A 523 20.95 -9.75 -13.37
C ASP A 523 21.25 -8.27 -13.10
N ILE A 524 21.96 -7.99 -12.01
CA ILE A 524 22.31 -6.62 -11.62
C ILE A 524 23.76 -6.51 -11.17
N LEU A 525 24.37 -5.36 -11.46
CA LEU A 525 25.64 -4.93 -10.87
C LEU A 525 25.44 -3.88 -9.77
N LYS A 526 24.46 -3.00 -9.91
CA LYS A 526 24.14 -1.94 -8.94
C LYS A 526 22.78 -2.23 -8.31
N SER A 527 22.72 -2.28 -6.98
CA SER A 527 21.49 -2.55 -6.24
C SER A 527 20.95 -1.29 -5.57
N SER A 528 19.88 -0.73 -6.13
CA SER A 528 19.43 0.62 -5.75
C SER A 528 18.97 0.76 -4.29
N ASN A 529 18.16 -0.17 -3.77
CA ASN A 529 17.64 -0.06 -2.40
C ASN A 529 18.62 -0.50 -1.31
N LEU A 530 19.83 -0.96 -1.67
CA LEU A 530 20.88 -1.23 -0.68
C LEU A 530 21.24 0.04 0.10
N GLU A 531 21.19 1.21 -0.56
CA GLU A 531 21.41 2.52 0.07
C GLU A 531 20.51 2.75 1.28
N ARG A 532 19.19 2.50 1.15
CA ARG A 532 18.24 2.64 2.26
C ARG A 532 18.57 1.72 3.43
N HIS A 533 18.99 0.49 3.13
CA HIS A 533 19.38 -0.46 4.17
C HIS A 533 20.66 -0.01 4.90
N LEU A 534 21.69 0.43 4.16
CA LEU A 534 22.93 0.93 4.75
C LEU A 534 22.69 2.18 5.58
N HIS A 535 21.83 3.08 5.12
CA HIS A 535 21.41 4.25 5.88
C HIS A 535 20.77 3.85 7.23
N LEU A 536 19.90 2.83 7.25
CA LEU A 536 19.33 2.31 8.50
C LEU A 536 20.41 1.73 9.44
N MET A 537 21.32 0.92 8.91
CA MET A 537 22.38 0.27 9.71
C MET A 537 23.43 1.26 10.24
N ALA A 538 23.66 2.33 9.50
CA ALA A 538 24.54 3.43 9.85
C ALA A 538 23.87 4.50 10.72
N ASN A 539 22.75 4.18 11.39
CA ASN A 539 22.02 5.12 12.25
C ASN A 539 21.62 6.43 11.55
N LYS A 540 21.21 6.33 10.28
CA LYS A 540 20.76 7.46 9.44
C LYS A 540 21.87 8.47 9.12
N ASP A 541 23.11 8.00 8.97
CA ASP A 541 24.26 8.84 8.59
C ASP A 541 24.24 9.17 7.08
N GLY A 542 23.61 10.30 6.74
CA GLY A 542 23.55 10.82 5.38
C GLY A 542 24.91 11.19 4.76
N PRO A 543 25.81 11.89 5.48
CA PRO A 543 27.18 12.14 5.01
C PRO A 543 27.94 10.87 4.61
N LEU A 544 27.81 9.78 5.37
CA LEU A 544 28.41 8.50 5.02
C LEU A 544 27.81 7.93 3.73
N MET A 545 26.48 7.98 3.56
CA MET A 545 25.84 7.51 2.32
C MET A 545 26.31 8.32 1.12
N ALA A 546 26.35 9.65 1.23
CA ALA A 546 26.86 10.51 0.18
C ALA A 546 28.31 10.16 -0.20
N LYS A 547 29.17 9.86 0.79
CA LYS A 547 30.55 9.42 0.54
C LYS A 547 30.62 8.07 -0.17
N LEU A 548 29.92 7.05 0.33
CA LEU A 548 29.99 5.69 -0.21
C LEU A 548 29.46 5.61 -1.65
N PHE A 549 28.35 6.29 -1.93
CA PHE A 549 27.75 6.26 -3.27
C PHE A 549 28.52 7.14 -4.27
N ARG A 550 29.16 8.22 -3.83
CA ARG A 550 30.13 8.95 -4.66
C ARG A 550 31.35 8.08 -5.00
N GLN A 551 31.88 7.32 -4.03
CA GLN A 551 32.95 6.35 -4.31
C GLN A 551 32.49 5.26 -5.30
N LEU A 552 31.25 4.80 -5.21
CA LEU A 552 30.71 3.85 -6.18
C LEU A 552 30.60 4.45 -7.59
N GLU A 553 30.21 5.72 -7.69
CA GLU A 553 30.08 6.43 -8.97
C GLU A 553 31.45 6.71 -9.59
N ASP A 554 32.41 7.23 -8.82
CA ASP A 554 33.72 7.68 -9.32
C ASP A 554 34.73 6.52 -9.44
N GLN A 555 34.77 5.64 -8.44
CA GLN A 555 35.81 4.61 -8.29
C GLN A 555 35.29 3.21 -8.58
N HIS A 556 33.98 3.04 -8.81
CA HIS A 556 33.34 1.75 -9.05
C HIS A 556 33.43 0.76 -7.87
N HIS A 557 33.79 1.23 -6.67
CA HIS A 557 33.77 0.41 -5.47
C HIS A 557 33.70 1.25 -4.17
N PHE A 558 33.24 0.64 -3.09
CA PHE A 558 33.43 1.15 -1.73
C PHE A 558 33.54 0.00 -0.73
N ARG A 559 34.04 0.29 0.48
CA ARG A 559 34.10 -0.66 1.58
C ARG A 559 33.52 -0.03 2.84
N ILE A 560 32.64 -0.77 3.51
CA ILE A 560 32.09 -0.36 4.82
C ILE A 560 32.98 -0.85 5.96
N GLU A 561 32.91 -0.17 7.09
CA GLU A 561 33.66 -0.52 8.29
C GLU A 561 33.21 -1.85 8.89
N ARG A 562 34.13 -2.55 9.57
CA ARG A 562 33.86 -3.89 10.13
C ARG A 562 32.65 -3.91 11.06
N VAL A 563 32.44 -2.85 11.85
CA VAL A 563 31.28 -2.73 12.74
C VAL A 563 29.96 -2.75 11.97
N LEU A 564 29.89 -2.10 10.80
CA LEU A 564 28.70 -2.14 9.94
C LEU A 564 28.53 -3.50 9.27
N VAL A 565 29.63 -4.18 8.92
CA VAL A 565 29.58 -5.57 8.41
C VAL A 565 29.02 -6.51 9.46
N GLU A 566 29.50 -6.43 10.70
CA GLU A 566 29.02 -7.23 11.82
C GLU A 566 27.53 -6.99 12.07
N LYS A 567 27.06 -5.73 12.07
CA LYS A 567 25.63 -5.39 12.15
C LYS A 567 24.82 -5.96 11.00
N LEU A 568 25.31 -5.85 9.77
CA LEU A 568 24.65 -6.41 8.58
C LEU A 568 24.45 -7.92 8.73
N GLN A 569 25.50 -8.63 9.17
CA GLN A 569 25.53 -10.09 9.30
C GLN A 569 24.75 -10.65 10.51
N GLN A 570 24.32 -9.78 11.45
CA GLN A 570 23.44 -10.20 12.54
C GLN A 570 22.12 -10.75 12.03
N ASP A 571 21.58 -10.17 10.95
CA ASP A 571 20.28 -10.54 10.41
C ASP A 571 20.36 -11.05 8.96
N LEU A 572 21.32 -10.57 8.16
CA LEU A 572 21.45 -10.93 6.76
C LEU A 572 22.50 -12.01 6.55
N VAL A 573 22.13 -13.03 5.78
CA VAL A 573 23.04 -14.03 5.23
C VAL A 573 22.87 -14.08 3.71
N ALA A 574 23.90 -14.49 2.99
CA ALA A 574 23.84 -14.50 1.53
C ALA A 574 24.61 -15.67 0.92
N ASP A 575 24.07 -16.18 -0.18
CA ASP A 575 24.75 -17.10 -1.08
C ASP A 575 24.28 -16.88 -2.52
N TRP A 576 24.86 -17.62 -3.46
CA TRP A 576 24.51 -17.51 -4.87
C TRP A 576 24.32 -18.87 -5.55
N CYS A 577 23.54 -18.88 -6.62
CA CYS A 577 23.19 -20.08 -7.39
C CYS A 577 23.77 -20.01 -8.80
N SER A 578 24.38 -21.10 -9.27
CA SER A 578 24.80 -21.24 -10.66
C SER A 578 23.64 -21.69 -11.56
N GLU A 579 23.74 -21.45 -12.88
CA GLU A 579 22.72 -21.88 -13.85
C GLU A 579 22.43 -23.39 -13.80
N GLY A 580 23.46 -24.22 -13.61
CA GLY A 580 23.30 -25.66 -13.50
C GLY A 580 22.49 -26.08 -12.28
N GLU A 581 22.74 -25.43 -11.13
CA GLU A 581 22.00 -25.66 -9.90
C GLU A 581 20.57 -25.13 -9.99
N CYS A 582 20.37 -24.00 -10.67
CA CYS A 582 19.06 -23.44 -10.94
C CYS A 582 18.19 -24.42 -11.73
N LEU A 583 18.69 -24.95 -12.85
CA LEU A 583 17.97 -25.94 -13.66
C LEU A 583 17.72 -27.24 -12.87
N ALA A 584 18.72 -27.71 -12.11
CA ALA A 584 18.58 -28.90 -11.28
C ALA A 584 17.49 -28.74 -10.21
N ALA A 585 17.40 -27.57 -9.58
CA ALA A 585 16.39 -27.28 -8.56
C ALA A 585 14.97 -27.22 -9.14
N ILE A 586 14.78 -26.70 -10.36
CA ILE A 586 13.49 -26.74 -11.06
C ILE A 586 13.08 -28.19 -11.29
N SER A 587 13.98 -29.02 -11.86
CA SER A 587 13.70 -30.44 -12.13
C SER A 587 13.39 -31.20 -10.84
N SER A 588 14.26 -31.11 -9.82
CA SER A 588 14.11 -31.88 -8.59
C SER A 588 12.87 -31.49 -7.80
N THR A 589 12.48 -30.21 -7.83
CA THR A 589 11.26 -29.75 -7.15
C THR A 589 10.02 -30.27 -7.88
N TYR A 590 10.00 -30.21 -9.21
CA TYR A 590 8.91 -30.76 -10.00
C TYR A 590 8.77 -32.27 -9.80
N ASP A 591 9.87 -33.01 -9.84
CA ASP A 591 9.88 -34.47 -9.65
C ASP A 591 9.37 -34.87 -8.25
N ALA A 592 9.65 -34.05 -7.22
CA ALA A 592 9.29 -34.35 -5.84
C ALA A 592 7.84 -33.97 -5.48
N SER A 593 7.29 -32.89 -6.03
CA SER A 593 6.00 -32.32 -5.59
C SER A 593 5.04 -31.94 -6.71
N GLY A 594 5.44 -32.04 -7.98
CA GLY A 594 4.71 -31.48 -9.12
C GLY A 594 4.75 -29.95 -9.19
N TYR A 595 5.46 -29.28 -8.28
CA TYR A 595 5.57 -27.83 -8.24
C TYR A 595 6.67 -27.33 -9.17
N ILE A 596 6.34 -26.46 -10.13
CA ILE A 596 7.31 -25.85 -11.04
C ILE A 596 7.73 -24.49 -10.50
N LEU A 597 9.03 -24.37 -10.22
CA LEU A 597 9.66 -23.10 -9.88
C LEU A 597 10.00 -22.32 -11.16
N ASP A 598 9.78 -21.02 -11.14
CA ASP A 598 10.46 -20.13 -12.08
C ASP A 598 11.97 -20.04 -11.71
N PRO A 599 12.86 -19.68 -12.65
CA PRO A 599 14.30 -19.61 -12.38
C PRO A 599 14.70 -18.72 -11.20
N HIS A 600 14.01 -17.60 -10.97
CA HIS A 600 14.28 -16.72 -9.82
C HIS A 600 13.94 -17.42 -8.51
N THR A 601 12.78 -18.08 -8.44
CA THR A 601 12.40 -18.88 -7.27
C THR A 601 13.36 -20.05 -7.07
N ALA A 602 13.84 -20.69 -8.14
CA ALA A 602 14.82 -21.76 -8.06
C ALA A 602 16.17 -21.29 -7.49
N VAL A 603 16.64 -20.10 -7.85
CA VAL A 603 17.81 -19.46 -7.22
C VAL A 603 17.63 -19.34 -5.70
N ALA A 604 16.47 -18.84 -5.26
CA ALA A 604 16.15 -18.70 -3.84
C ALA A 604 16.02 -20.07 -3.14
N LYS A 605 15.47 -21.08 -3.82
CA LYS A 605 15.37 -22.45 -3.32
C LYS A 605 16.74 -23.07 -3.07
N VAL A 606 17.67 -22.96 -4.02
CA VAL A 606 19.04 -23.48 -3.88
C VAL A 606 19.75 -22.83 -2.69
N VAL A 607 19.66 -21.50 -2.59
CA VAL A 607 20.30 -20.77 -1.49
C VAL A 607 19.64 -21.09 -0.14
N ALA A 608 18.30 -21.19 -0.10
CA ALA A 608 17.58 -21.63 1.09
C ALA A 608 18.01 -23.05 1.49
N ASP A 609 18.18 -23.97 0.56
CA ASP A 609 18.60 -25.35 0.87
C ASP A 609 19.96 -25.42 1.56
N ARG A 610 20.89 -24.54 1.17
CA ARG A 610 22.24 -24.46 1.75
C ARG A 610 22.29 -23.73 3.09
N LEU A 611 21.50 -22.67 3.24
CA LEU A 611 21.60 -21.75 4.39
C LEU A 611 20.52 -21.94 5.44
N GLN A 612 19.45 -22.69 5.16
CA GLN A 612 18.36 -22.87 6.11
C GLN A 612 18.83 -23.55 7.40
N ASP A 613 18.31 -23.05 8.50
CA ASP A 613 18.28 -23.78 9.75
C ASP A 613 17.03 -24.66 9.75
N LYS A 614 17.23 -25.99 9.76
CA LYS A 614 16.12 -26.95 9.70
C LYS A 614 15.15 -26.85 10.88
N THR A 615 15.46 -26.10 11.94
CA THR A 615 14.56 -25.86 13.07
C THR A 615 13.65 -24.64 12.90
N CYS A 616 13.92 -23.78 11.92
CA CYS A 616 13.16 -22.55 11.68
C CYS A 616 12.49 -22.58 10.30
N PRO A 617 11.17 -22.29 10.20
CA PRO A 617 10.49 -22.15 8.92
C PRO A 617 11.13 -21.09 8.02
N VAL A 618 11.34 -21.42 6.74
CA VAL A 618 11.83 -20.50 5.72
C VAL A 618 10.73 -20.19 4.72
N ILE A 619 10.41 -18.89 4.57
CA ILE A 619 9.51 -18.38 3.54
C ILE A 619 10.36 -17.97 2.33
N ILE A 620 10.23 -18.69 1.22
CA ILE A 620 10.90 -18.42 -0.05
C ILE A 620 9.97 -17.56 -0.91
N SER A 621 10.43 -16.37 -1.29
CA SER A 621 9.67 -15.49 -2.19
C SER A 621 9.67 -16.03 -3.61
N SER A 622 8.50 -16.40 -4.12
CA SER A 622 8.33 -16.76 -5.53
C SER A 622 7.89 -15.55 -6.35
N THR A 623 8.86 -14.98 -7.07
CA THR A 623 8.75 -13.62 -7.62
C THR A 623 8.11 -13.55 -9.00
N ALA A 624 7.97 -14.67 -9.71
CA ALA A 624 7.36 -14.72 -11.02
C ALA A 624 6.70 -16.07 -11.28
N HIS A 625 5.74 -16.10 -12.19
CA HIS A 625 5.16 -17.35 -12.65
C HIS A 625 6.12 -18.03 -13.64
N TYR A 626 6.29 -19.36 -13.55
CA TYR A 626 7.22 -20.12 -14.40
C TYR A 626 6.96 -19.95 -15.91
N SER A 627 5.69 -19.76 -16.29
CA SER A 627 5.27 -19.44 -17.67
C SER A 627 6.06 -18.29 -18.30
N LYS A 628 6.52 -17.33 -17.50
CA LYS A 628 7.28 -16.18 -18.01
C LYS A 628 8.66 -16.56 -18.53
N PHE A 629 9.18 -17.71 -18.10
CA PHE A 629 10.52 -18.21 -18.38
C PHE A 629 10.46 -19.63 -18.98
N ALA A 630 9.47 -19.85 -19.85
CA ALA A 630 9.19 -21.16 -20.43
C ALA A 630 10.43 -21.86 -21.03
N PRO A 631 11.33 -21.19 -21.79
CA PRO A 631 12.53 -21.85 -22.32
C PRO A 631 13.41 -22.50 -21.23
N ALA A 632 13.68 -21.78 -20.14
CA ALA A 632 14.50 -22.28 -19.03
C ALA A 632 13.82 -23.45 -18.30
N VAL A 633 12.50 -23.35 -18.10
CA VAL A 633 11.69 -24.40 -17.46
C VAL A 633 11.66 -25.65 -18.32
N MET A 634 11.41 -25.52 -19.63
CA MET A 634 11.41 -26.65 -20.57
C MET A 634 12.78 -27.32 -20.65
N GLN A 635 13.85 -26.53 -20.63
CA GLN A 635 15.22 -27.05 -20.56
C GLN A 635 15.46 -27.85 -19.27
N ALA A 636 15.06 -27.32 -18.11
CA ALA A 636 15.19 -28.01 -16.82
C ALA A 636 14.42 -29.34 -16.81
N LEU A 637 13.20 -29.35 -17.35
CA LEU A 637 12.32 -30.53 -17.43
C LEU A 637 12.66 -31.47 -18.61
N LYS A 638 13.72 -31.18 -19.38
CA LYS A 638 14.20 -31.98 -20.52
C LYS A 638 13.13 -32.21 -21.60
N ILE A 639 12.26 -31.22 -21.81
CA ILE A 639 11.20 -31.26 -22.83
C ILE A 639 11.85 -31.00 -24.20
N ARG A 640 11.84 -32.02 -25.07
CA ARG A 640 12.62 -32.04 -26.34
C ARG A 640 12.02 -31.20 -27.48
N GLU A 641 10.71 -30.94 -27.47
CA GLU A 641 10.05 -30.13 -28.49
C GLU A 641 10.14 -28.64 -28.15
N LEU A 642 11.28 -28.02 -28.48
CA LEU A 642 11.41 -26.56 -28.43
C LEU A 642 10.65 -25.96 -29.62
N SER A 643 9.33 -25.84 -29.46
CA SER A 643 8.53 -25.03 -30.38
C SER A 643 9.06 -23.59 -30.42
N GLN A 644 9.08 -22.97 -31.62
CA GLN A 644 9.75 -21.68 -31.83
C GLN A 644 9.01 -20.47 -31.22
N THR A 645 7.75 -20.60 -30.80
CA THR A 645 6.95 -19.46 -30.31
C THR A 645 6.65 -19.58 -28.82
N SER A 646 6.61 -18.44 -28.11
CA SER A 646 6.25 -18.42 -26.67
C SER A 646 4.86 -18.99 -26.39
N SER A 647 3.91 -18.84 -27.32
CA SER A 647 2.54 -19.36 -27.18
C SER A 647 2.50 -20.89 -27.19
N SER A 648 3.21 -21.53 -28.12
CA SER A 648 3.29 -22.99 -28.21
C SER A 648 4.06 -23.61 -27.03
N GLN A 649 5.10 -22.93 -26.53
CA GLN A 649 5.83 -23.34 -25.32
C GLN A 649 4.92 -23.35 -24.09
N LEU A 650 4.09 -22.32 -23.93
CA LEU A 650 3.13 -22.24 -22.82
C LEU A 650 2.02 -23.30 -22.91
N HIS A 651 1.51 -23.55 -24.11
CA HIS A 651 0.51 -24.59 -24.31
C HIS A 651 1.09 -25.98 -23.98
N LEU A 652 2.34 -26.24 -24.37
CA LEU A 652 3.03 -27.48 -24.03
C LEU A 652 3.25 -27.60 -22.52
N LEU A 653 3.74 -26.55 -21.85
CA LEU A 653 3.86 -26.55 -20.38
C LEU A 653 2.51 -26.75 -19.68
N GLY A 654 1.43 -26.20 -20.22
CA GLY A 654 0.08 -26.41 -19.69
C GLY A 654 -0.46 -27.83 -19.85
N SER A 655 0.15 -28.67 -20.69
CA SER A 655 -0.18 -30.10 -20.77
C SER A 655 0.44 -30.93 -19.64
N TYR A 656 1.45 -30.38 -18.95
CA TYR A 656 1.97 -30.95 -17.72
C TYR A 656 1.04 -30.46 -16.60
N ASN A 657 0.52 -31.37 -15.75
CA ASN A 657 -0.31 -31.05 -14.59
C ASN A 657 0.50 -30.32 -13.50
N ALA A 658 1.06 -29.16 -13.84
CA ALA A 658 1.97 -28.38 -13.04
C ALA A 658 1.23 -27.60 -11.95
N LEU A 659 1.88 -27.48 -10.80
CA LEU A 659 1.48 -26.55 -9.75
C LEU A 659 2.47 -25.38 -9.71
N PRO A 660 2.01 -24.11 -9.72
CA PRO A 660 0.63 -23.68 -9.97
C PRO A 660 0.17 -23.95 -11.42
N PRO A 661 -1.15 -23.95 -11.68
CA PRO A 661 -1.66 -24.04 -13.06
C PRO A 661 -1.18 -22.84 -13.91
N PRO A 662 -1.13 -22.98 -15.24
CA PRO A 662 -0.74 -21.88 -16.12
C PRO A 662 -1.53 -20.59 -15.86
N HIS A 663 -0.83 -19.47 -15.82
CA HIS A 663 -1.46 -18.18 -15.54
C HIS A 663 -2.35 -17.71 -16.70
N GLU A 664 -3.67 -17.72 -16.53
CA GLU A 664 -4.64 -17.46 -17.61
C GLU A 664 -4.46 -16.08 -18.26
N ALA A 665 -4.25 -15.03 -17.46
CA ALA A 665 -4.02 -13.69 -18.02
C ALA A 665 -2.77 -13.61 -18.91
N LEU A 666 -1.76 -14.47 -18.66
CA LEU A 666 -0.58 -14.55 -19.50
C LEU A 666 -0.89 -15.26 -20.82
N LEU A 667 -1.62 -16.38 -20.75
CA LEU A 667 -2.07 -17.14 -21.92
C LEU A 667 -2.93 -16.28 -22.85
N ALA A 668 -3.87 -15.51 -22.29
CA ALA A 668 -4.74 -14.63 -23.05
C ALA A 668 -3.96 -13.55 -23.82
N ARG A 669 -2.93 -12.96 -23.20
CA ARG A 669 -2.08 -11.94 -23.84
C ARG A 669 -1.21 -12.50 -24.96
N THR A 670 -0.69 -13.72 -24.82
CA THR A 670 0.06 -14.37 -25.92
C THR A 670 -0.81 -14.67 -27.13
N LYS A 671 -2.13 -14.88 -26.98
CA LYS A 671 -3.06 -15.04 -28.11
C LYS A 671 -3.33 -13.73 -28.86
N GLN A 672 -3.16 -12.58 -28.20
CA GLN A 672 -3.32 -11.24 -28.80
C GLN A 672 -2.08 -10.78 -29.59
N GLN A 673 -1.15 -11.69 -29.93
CA GLN A 673 0.10 -11.44 -30.68
C GLN A 673 -0.05 -10.81 -32.09
N GLN A 674 -1.26 -10.41 -32.50
CA GLN A 674 -1.47 -9.73 -33.77
C GLN A 674 -1.01 -8.26 -33.69
N GLN A 675 0.23 -8.03 -34.16
CA GLN A 675 0.81 -6.74 -34.59
C GLN A 675 0.32 -5.50 -33.82
N MET A 676 0.80 -5.33 -32.58
CA MET A 676 0.79 -4.00 -31.97
C MET A 676 2.08 -3.29 -32.36
N ASP A 677 1.96 -2.22 -33.14
CA ASP A 677 3.09 -1.37 -33.49
C ASP A 677 3.71 -0.75 -32.24
N TYR A 678 5.03 -0.83 -32.14
CA TYR A 678 5.85 -0.11 -31.18
C TYR A 678 7.08 0.44 -31.89
N GLN A 679 7.69 1.48 -31.32
CA GLN A 679 8.84 2.12 -31.93
C GLN A 679 10.13 1.54 -31.36
N VAL A 680 11.11 1.31 -32.25
CA VAL A 680 12.49 1.02 -31.86
C VAL A 680 13.33 2.27 -32.06
N CYS A 681 13.99 2.73 -31.01
CA CYS A 681 14.86 3.90 -30.97
C CYS A 681 16.33 3.49 -31.10
N ALA A 682 17.13 4.33 -31.76
CA ALA A 682 18.59 4.23 -31.70
C ALA A 682 19.09 4.49 -30.26
N ALA A 683 20.29 4.00 -29.95
CA ALA A 683 20.94 4.16 -28.66
C ALA A 683 21.48 5.60 -28.46
N ASP A 684 20.59 6.58 -28.44
CA ASP A 684 20.91 8.00 -28.34
C ASP A 684 19.92 8.73 -27.42
N VAL A 685 20.44 9.47 -26.44
CA VAL A 685 19.62 10.13 -25.41
C VAL A 685 18.69 11.19 -26.03
N ASP A 686 19.14 11.93 -27.04
CA ASP A 686 18.35 12.98 -27.69
C ASP A 686 17.26 12.38 -28.58
N VAL A 687 17.52 11.23 -29.20
CA VAL A 687 16.46 10.45 -29.89
C VAL A 687 15.37 10.03 -28.91
N LEU A 688 15.75 9.57 -27.72
CA LEU A 688 14.78 9.20 -26.68
C LEU A 688 14.04 10.44 -26.14
N LYS A 689 14.71 11.59 -25.94
CA LYS A 689 14.05 12.86 -25.55
C LYS A 689 13.01 13.27 -26.58
N SER A 690 13.36 13.27 -27.86
CA SER A 690 12.42 13.57 -28.95
C SER A 690 11.25 12.60 -28.99
N HIS A 691 11.48 11.31 -28.69
CA HIS A 691 10.40 10.34 -28.53
C HIS A 691 9.46 10.72 -27.39
N VAL A 692 9.99 11.03 -26.20
CA VAL A 692 9.21 11.43 -25.02
C VAL A 692 8.38 12.68 -25.33
N GLU A 693 8.99 13.72 -25.91
CA GLU A 693 8.31 14.96 -26.29
C GLU A 693 7.13 14.70 -27.24
N LYS A 694 7.32 13.88 -28.28
CA LYS A 694 6.24 13.50 -29.22
C LYS A 694 5.09 12.79 -28.50
N ARG A 695 5.36 11.99 -27.48
CA ARG A 695 4.32 11.33 -26.68
C ARG A 695 3.59 12.32 -25.77
N ILE A 696 4.31 13.27 -25.17
CA ILE A 696 3.74 14.37 -24.39
C ILE A 696 2.79 15.19 -25.26
N GLN A 697 3.23 15.61 -26.45
CA GLN A 697 2.40 16.33 -27.41
C GLN A 697 1.14 15.54 -27.77
N LYS A 698 1.25 14.24 -28.05
CA LYS A 698 0.09 13.41 -28.40
C LYS A 698 -0.90 13.21 -27.24
N GLN A 699 -0.42 13.20 -26.00
CA GLN A 699 -1.25 12.87 -24.82
C GLN A 699 -1.93 14.07 -24.20
N PHE A 700 -1.24 15.21 -24.15
CA PHE A 700 -1.64 16.36 -23.35
C PHE A 700 -2.00 17.61 -24.17
N VAL A 701 -1.74 17.60 -25.47
CA VAL A 701 -2.07 18.67 -26.43
C VAL A 701 -3.05 18.14 -27.45
#